data_AF-A0A1H2LJX1-F1
#
_entry.id   AF-A0A1H2LJX1-F1
#
_cell.length_a   1.000
_cell.length_b   1.000
_cell.length_c   1.000
_cell.angle_alpha   90.00
_cell.angle_beta   90.00
_cell.angle_gamma   90.00
#
_symmetry.space_group_name_H-M   'P 1'
#
loop_
_entity.id
_entity.type
_entity.pdbx_description
1 polymer ?
#
loop_
_entity_poly.entity_id
_entity_poly.type
_entity_poly.pdbx_seq_one_letter_code
_entity_poly.pdbx_strand_id
1 'polypeptide(L)'
;MTKGTGGGAATNSGIDFQQRVAAFFVLSMGLELDCANVLEREHEEKIYKVAFETEDAIDDIVITHKSSKTYLQVKRKLSLSDKVGSEFYKTINQFTKQYKTAQNKCERYVLITSNESSRKILSDLRKITISARLSGAFIQDNPMSKSEELTYKILLKCITRSLNNNGFADDHIKTAHDLIRNIHIIALDIENNGNYEKAFLASISSKLCTNPNLLWGYLISKTLDWSKERQSLDINGINSVMKKFIKSNDSENNTNQEDNALFQMQFDPENYEICSGREVIIIDSFLPDFEIALLELYRFNDSGEFRLKFHDHEIEMGDGSRHKLHGRFSTYSGAKRFIEEQKWIKDKKIMLGPINGEYDFDASPIALTYSEKVRNKIISNNEISKCIHCQGGLSNHSILIEVSEEGLPFDAGIIHQKCLRASDRVLGIANNPGMDKYPELKDFDYQRWFLSLGHGQALWAGLSAINQPIKSVLWNSKSSIDKNGHLCIKAILSNGDIRYVQERGRVQRYNTERSEIVCSQLNKWIADSKKKGNPLCYSSDGNIQGRHDDIQSNSTQPINLIECLRFEVTQYTRGISQLHDKIKNFYTPLVYFFDENSNQPLVVDNSVFLITTPMDLKFYIENWSSIDFPLKSYRLNIIEADEDFDKFMHWATAEGFSVFVDPFFDKSGELLKGATVNDMENLNHQVAPSEIHSILFTIDNKNGTFTHLFRDFDSDLTLLLSDECTGGTCDCMGCHMYACSAQFYGQNNLDIRKTSNTTIALNLEDSDTEWEESFIENNKVNWSDWENLVFQKKG
;
A
#
# COMPACT_ATOMS: atom_id res chain seq x y z
N MET A 1 -38.20 -20.00 -33.39
CA MET A 1 -36.95 -20.68 -32.93
C MET A 1 -35.83 -20.30 -33.87
N THR A 2 -34.86 -19.50 -33.39
CA THR A 2 -33.50 -19.43 -33.94
C THR A 2 -32.58 -19.17 -32.74
N LYS A 3 -31.90 -20.23 -32.28
CA LYS A 3 -30.89 -20.17 -31.23
C LYS A 3 -29.68 -19.42 -31.80
N GLY A 4 -29.42 -18.20 -31.32
CA GLY A 4 -28.13 -17.52 -31.53
C GLY A 4 -27.03 -18.31 -30.82
N THR A 5 -25.99 -18.68 -31.56
CA THR A 5 -24.88 -19.51 -31.09
C THR A 5 -23.89 -18.68 -30.27
N GLY A 6 -23.60 -19.08 -29.03
CA GLY A 6 -22.60 -18.43 -28.17
C GLY A 6 -21.15 -18.42 -28.71
N GLY A 7 -20.90 -19.11 -29.82
CA GLY A 7 -19.59 -19.15 -30.48
C GLY A 7 -19.18 -17.84 -31.15
N GLY A 8 -20.12 -17.07 -31.72
CA GLY A 8 -19.78 -15.82 -32.43
C GLY A 8 -19.28 -14.71 -31.48
N ALA A 9 -19.92 -14.58 -30.31
CA ALA A 9 -19.52 -13.60 -29.30
C ALA A 9 -18.16 -13.94 -28.66
N ALA A 10 -17.88 -15.21 -28.41
CA ALA A 10 -16.60 -15.67 -27.87
C ALA A 10 -15.44 -15.45 -28.86
N THR A 11 -15.64 -15.74 -30.15
CA THR A 11 -14.64 -15.49 -31.19
C THR A 11 -14.36 -13.99 -31.36
N ASN A 12 -15.40 -13.14 -31.39
CA ASN A 12 -15.22 -11.69 -31.48
C ASN A 12 -14.48 -11.11 -30.26
N SER A 13 -14.76 -11.62 -29.06
CA SER A 13 -14.07 -11.18 -27.83
C SER A 13 -12.60 -11.62 -27.81
N GLY A 14 -12.29 -12.82 -28.33
CA GLY A 14 -10.90 -13.29 -28.46
C GLY A 14 -10.08 -12.47 -29.46
N ILE A 15 -10.67 -12.11 -30.60
CA ILE A 15 -10.04 -11.25 -31.61
C ILE A 15 -9.80 -9.84 -31.05
N ASP A 16 -10.80 -9.24 -30.39
CA ASP A 16 -10.66 -7.92 -29.75
C ASP A 16 -9.49 -7.89 -28.76
N PHE A 17 -9.37 -8.91 -27.90
CA PHE A 17 -8.25 -9.02 -26.94
C PHE A 17 -6.89 -9.11 -27.65
N GLN A 18 -6.76 -9.92 -28.70
CA GLN A 18 -5.52 -9.98 -29.50
C GLN A 18 -5.16 -8.63 -30.10
N GLN A 19 -6.14 -7.87 -30.60
CA GLN A 19 -5.91 -6.55 -31.16
C GLN A 19 -5.50 -5.50 -30.12
N ARG A 20 -6.02 -5.58 -28.90
CA ARG A 20 -5.57 -4.72 -27.80
C ARG A 20 -4.13 -5.01 -27.38
N VAL A 21 -3.76 -6.29 -27.31
CA VAL A 21 -2.36 -6.69 -27.04
C VAL A 21 -1.43 -6.20 -28.16
N ALA A 22 -1.84 -6.31 -29.42
CA ALA A 22 -1.11 -5.76 -30.56
C ALA A 22 -0.93 -4.24 -30.44
N ALA A 23 -2.02 -3.50 -30.19
CA ALA A 23 -2.00 -2.05 -30.06
C ALA A 23 -1.09 -1.60 -28.91
N PHE A 24 -1.05 -2.33 -27.80
CA PHE A 24 -0.16 -2.06 -26.67
C PHE A 24 1.30 -2.03 -27.08
N PHE A 25 1.78 -3.05 -27.80
CA PHE A 25 3.19 -3.12 -28.22
C PHE A 25 3.51 -2.14 -29.34
N VAL A 26 2.58 -1.88 -30.27
CA VAL A 26 2.75 -0.86 -31.31
C VAL A 26 2.89 0.53 -30.70
N LEU A 27 2.01 0.87 -29.75
CA LEU A 27 2.04 2.17 -29.08
C LEU A 27 3.27 2.32 -28.19
N SER A 28 3.67 1.25 -27.51
CA SER A 28 4.91 1.21 -26.73
C SER A 28 6.15 1.40 -27.62
N MET A 29 6.17 0.81 -28.81
CA MET A 29 7.23 1.05 -29.81
C MET A 29 7.26 2.52 -30.22
N GLY A 30 6.13 3.11 -30.60
CA GLY A 30 6.07 4.50 -31.07
C GLY A 30 6.35 5.56 -30.00
N LEU A 31 6.21 5.21 -28.71
CA LEU A 31 6.51 6.08 -27.57
C LEU A 31 7.85 5.74 -26.88
N GLU A 32 8.61 4.82 -27.47
CA GLU A 32 9.87 4.29 -26.94
C GLU A 32 9.77 3.84 -25.47
N LEU A 33 8.67 3.19 -25.10
CA LEU A 33 8.47 2.66 -23.75
C LEU A 33 9.28 1.38 -23.54
N ASP A 34 9.89 1.25 -22.36
CA ASP A 34 10.50 0.00 -21.96
C ASP A 34 9.42 -1.06 -21.65
N CYS A 35 9.46 -2.15 -22.43
CA CYS A 35 8.57 -3.30 -22.28
C CYS A 35 9.25 -4.50 -21.58
N ALA A 36 10.48 -4.34 -21.07
CA ALA A 36 11.22 -5.43 -20.45
C ALA A 36 10.46 -6.07 -19.29
N ASN A 37 9.87 -5.25 -18.41
CA ASN A 37 9.07 -5.76 -17.28
C ASN A 37 7.83 -6.54 -17.75
N VAL A 38 7.13 -6.06 -18.78
CA VAL A 38 5.93 -6.72 -19.31
C VAL A 38 6.29 -8.05 -19.98
N LEU A 39 7.43 -8.12 -20.65
CA LEU A 39 7.92 -9.29 -21.36
C LEU A 39 8.82 -10.20 -20.50
N GLU A 40 8.95 -9.93 -19.20
CA GLU A 40 9.83 -10.62 -18.25
C GLU A 40 11.29 -10.75 -18.76
N ARG A 41 11.87 -9.63 -19.23
CA ARG A 41 13.28 -9.55 -19.68
C ARG A 41 14.19 -8.96 -18.60
N GLU A 42 15.43 -9.43 -18.54
CA GLU A 42 16.44 -9.01 -17.55
C GLU A 42 17.05 -7.63 -17.84
N HIS A 43 16.98 -7.17 -19.09
CA HIS A 43 17.54 -5.91 -19.54
C HIS A 43 16.52 -5.15 -20.40
N GLU A 44 16.60 -3.83 -20.33
CA GLU A 44 15.86 -2.93 -21.20
C GLU A 44 16.12 -3.29 -22.66
N GLU A 45 15.04 -3.56 -23.41
CA GLU A 45 15.12 -3.82 -24.84
C GLU A 45 13.99 -3.12 -25.58
N LYS A 46 14.36 -2.06 -26.29
CA LYS A 46 13.46 -1.34 -27.19
C LYS A 46 12.90 -2.25 -28.28
N ILE A 47 11.65 -2.00 -28.65
CA ILE A 47 10.97 -2.67 -29.77
C ILE A 47 11.34 -1.94 -31.06
N TYR A 48 11.84 -2.67 -32.06
CA TYR A 48 12.20 -2.10 -33.36
C TYR A 48 11.14 -2.34 -34.42
N LYS A 49 10.45 -3.49 -34.33
CA LYS A 49 9.45 -3.90 -35.30
C LYS A 49 8.40 -4.82 -34.68
N VAL A 50 7.15 -4.65 -35.06
CA VAL A 50 6.02 -5.54 -34.74
C VAL A 50 5.44 -6.09 -36.05
N ALA A 51 5.23 -7.40 -36.13
CA ALA A 51 4.62 -8.07 -37.29
C ALA A 51 3.40 -8.88 -36.85
N PHE A 52 2.39 -8.96 -37.72
CA PHE A 52 1.11 -9.61 -37.46
C PHE A 52 0.84 -10.73 -38.46
N GLU A 53 0.22 -11.82 -38.02
CA GLU A 53 -0.22 -12.93 -38.87
C GLU A 53 0.89 -13.41 -39.83
N THR A 54 2.07 -13.68 -39.26
CA THR A 54 3.32 -13.95 -40.00
C THR A 54 3.36 -15.34 -40.64
N GLU A 55 4.33 -15.57 -41.55
CA GLU A 55 4.62 -16.91 -42.09
C GLU A 55 5.31 -17.84 -41.07
N ASP A 56 5.71 -17.30 -39.92
CA ASP A 56 6.24 -18.07 -38.78
C ASP A 56 5.18 -19.01 -38.19
N ALA A 57 5.61 -20.05 -37.47
CA ALA A 57 4.71 -21.05 -36.92
C ALA A 57 3.82 -20.51 -35.78
N ILE A 58 4.24 -19.40 -35.16
CA ILE A 58 3.45 -18.59 -34.24
C ILE A 58 3.01 -17.37 -35.04
N ASP A 59 1.72 -17.26 -35.27
CA ASP A 59 1.11 -16.35 -36.24
C ASP A 59 0.61 -15.04 -35.61
N ASP A 60 0.16 -15.05 -34.35
CA ASP A 60 -0.57 -13.90 -33.80
C ASP A 60 0.25 -12.58 -33.84
N ILE A 61 1.41 -12.51 -33.16
CA ILE A 61 2.26 -11.30 -33.12
C ILE A 61 3.75 -11.69 -32.98
N VAL A 62 4.64 -11.01 -33.73
CA VAL A 62 6.10 -11.14 -33.60
C VAL A 62 6.74 -9.79 -33.33
N ILE A 63 7.45 -9.68 -32.20
CA ILE A 63 8.20 -8.48 -31.81
C ILE A 63 9.69 -8.72 -32.09
N THR A 64 10.30 -7.80 -32.83
CA THR A 64 11.74 -7.80 -33.12
C THR A 64 12.43 -6.73 -32.28
N HIS A 65 13.46 -7.17 -31.57
CA HIS A 65 14.39 -6.31 -30.83
C HIS A 65 15.74 -6.26 -31.55
N LYS A 66 16.72 -5.54 -30.99
CA LYS A 66 18.05 -5.37 -31.60
C LYS A 66 18.78 -6.70 -31.83
N SER A 67 18.71 -7.62 -30.87
CA SER A 67 19.47 -8.88 -30.86
C SER A 67 18.60 -10.13 -30.70
N SER A 68 17.28 -9.97 -30.62
CA SER A 68 16.35 -11.05 -30.28
C SER A 68 14.96 -10.88 -30.91
N LYS A 69 14.18 -11.96 -30.92
CA LYS A 69 12.77 -11.96 -31.33
C LYS A 69 11.92 -12.57 -30.24
N THR A 70 10.72 -12.03 -30.07
CA THR A 70 9.71 -12.49 -29.14
C THR A 70 8.45 -12.85 -29.94
N TYR A 71 8.08 -14.12 -29.91
CA TYR A 71 6.91 -14.64 -30.60
C TYR A 71 5.77 -14.75 -29.60
N LEU A 72 4.66 -14.07 -29.84
CA LEU A 72 3.53 -14.03 -28.93
C LEU A 72 2.37 -14.83 -29.50
N GLN A 73 1.89 -15.79 -28.72
CA GLN A 73 0.57 -16.38 -28.89
C GLN A 73 -0.38 -15.72 -27.89
N VAL A 74 -1.48 -15.14 -28.38
CA VAL A 74 -2.44 -14.41 -27.57
C VAL A 74 -3.73 -15.19 -27.44
N LYS A 75 -4.12 -15.53 -26.22
CA LYS A 75 -5.37 -16.25 -25.93
C LYS A 75 -6.07 -15.57 -24.75
N ARG A 76 -7.20 -14.90 -25.00
CA ARG A 76 -8.01 -14.26 -23.95
C ARG A 76 -8.24 -15.19 -22.75
N LYS A 77 -8.75 -16.40 -23.02
CA LYS A 77 -8.98 -17.44 -22.01
C LYS A 77 -8.37 -18.77 -22.43
N LEU A 78 -7.58 -19.37 -21.54
CA LEU A 78 -6.96 -20.66 -21.78
C LEU A 78 -7.11 -21.59 -20.57
N SER A 79 -7.31 -22.88 -20.85
CA SER A 79 -7.33 -23.95 -19.84
C SER A 79 -6.33 -25.03 -20.20
N LEU A 80 -5.62 -25.53 -19.19
CA LEU A 80 -4.65 -26.60 -19.36
C LEU A 80 -5.34 -27.91 -19.81
N SER A 81 -4.87 -28.52 -20.89
CA SER A 81 -5.43 -29.76 -21.43
C SER A 81 -4.42 -30.51 -22.29
N ASP A 82 -4.34 -31.83 -22.15
CA ASP A 82 -3.50 -32.71 -22.96
C ASP A 82 -4.23 -33.34 -24.17
N LYS A 83 -5.50 -32.98 -24.37
CA LYS A 83 -6.30 -33.43 -25.51
C LYS A 83 -5.75 -32.87 -26.81
N VAL A 84 -5.55 -33.75 -27.79
CA VAL A 84 -5.15 -33.38 -29.15
C VAL A 84 -6.23 -32.47 -29.74
N GLY A 85 -5.82 -31.31 -30.27
CA GLY A 85 -6.72 -30.30 -30.79
C GLY A 85 -7.28 -29.32 -29.77
N SER A 86 -6.97 -29.45 -28.47
CA SER A 86 -7.25 -28.38 -27.51
C SER A 86 -6.40 -27.14 -27.81
N GLU A 87 -6.91 -25.95 -27.49
CA GLU A 87 -6.21 -24.68 -27.74
C GLU A 87 -4.83 -24.66 -27.07
N PHE A 88 -4.71 -25.19 -25.85
CA PHE A 88 -3.42 -25.32 -25.16
C PHE A 88 -2.43 -26.18 -25.95
N TYR A 89 -2.86 -27.36 -26.40
CA TYR A 89 -2.00 -28.24 -27.21
C TYR A 89 -1.59 -27.59 -28.54
N LYS A 90 -2.50 -26.87 -29.20
CA LYS A 90 -2.20 -26.14 -30.44
C LYS A 90 -1.11 -25.09 -30.22
N THR A 91 -1.21 -24.29 -29.16
CA THR A 91 -0.18 -23.30 -28.81
C THR A 91 1.18 -23.95 -28.56
N ILE A 92 1.24 -25.02 -27.76
CA ILE A 92 2.49 -25.76 -27.53
C ILE A 92 3.06 -26.31 -28.84
N ASN A 93 2.19 -26.74 -29.76
CA ASN A 93 2.61 -27.23 -31.06
C ASN A 93 3.15 -26.13 -31.98
N GLN A 94 2.60 -24.92 -31.92
CA GLN A 94 3.15 -23.75 -32.61
C GLN A 94 4.54 -23.39 -32.06
N PHE A 95 4.69 -23.37 -30.73
CA PHE A 95 5.99 -23.12 -30.07
C PHE A 95 7.04 -24.14 -30.47
N THR A 96 6.67 -25.43 -30.52
CA THR A 96 7.57 -26.51 -30.92
C THR A 96 7.99 -26.40 -32.38
N LYS A 97 7.07 -26.03 -33.27
CA LYS A 97 7.37 -25.78 -34.69
C LYS A 97 8.33 -24.60 -34.86
N GLN A 98 8.07 -23.48 -34.16
CA GLN A 98 8.94 -22.31 -34.23
C GLN A 98 10.33 -22.63 -33.70
N TYR A 99 10.41 -23.38 -32.60
CA TYR A 99 11.68 -23.83 -32.03
C TYR A 99 12.51 -24.69 -32.99
N LYS A 100 11.85 -25.46 -33.87
CA LYS A 100 12.55 -26.23 -34.90
C LYS A 100 13.20 -25.33 -35.96
N THR A 101 12.54 -24.24 -36.30
CA THR A 101 12.95 -23.31 -37.36
C THR A 101 13.83 -22.17 -36.85
N ALA A 102 13.92 -22.00 -35.52
CA ALA A 102 14.71 -20.98 -34.85
C ALA A 102 16.18 -21.01 -35.28
N GLN A 103 16.69 -19.87 -35.75
CA GLN A 103 18.08 -19.72 -36.20
C GLN A 103 18.99 -19.16 -35.10
N ASN A 104 18.43 -18.60 -34.02
CA ASN A 104 19.15 -17.96 -32.92
C ASN A 104 18.70 -18.52 -31.55
N LYS A 105 19.64 -18.65 -30.60
CA LYS A 105 19.39 -19.12 -29.23
C LYS A 105 18.67 -18.10 -28.33
N CYS A 106 18.48 -16.86 -28.79
CA CYS A 106 17.88 -15.78 -28.00
C CYS A 106 16.37 -15.54 -28.29
N GLU A 107 15.70 -16.48 -28.94
CA GLU A 107 14.26 -16.39 -29.22
C GLU A 107 13.42 -16.76 -27.99
N ARG A 108 12.29 -16.06 -27.79
CA ARG A 108 11.33 -16.34 -26.71
C ARG A 108 9.96 -16.63 -27.27
N TYR A 109 9.25 -17.56 -26.64
CA TYR A 109 7.87 -17.93 -26.95
C TYR A 109 6.97 -17.49 -25.80
N VAL A 110 6.14 -16.49 -26.04
CA VAL A 110 5.30 -15.88 -25.00
C VAL A 110 3.86 -16.30 -25.24
N LEU A 111 3.23 -16.87 -24.22
CA LEU A 111 1.78 -17.02 -24.17
C LEU A 111 1.21 -15.85 -23.36
N ILE A 112 0.49 -14.96 -24.04
CA ILE A 112 -0.27 -13.87 -23.40
C ILE A 112 -1.71 -14.32 -23.16
N THR A 113 -2.19 -14.12 -21.94
CA THR A 113 -3.60 -14.38 -21.57
C THR A 113 -4.19 -13.29 -20.70
N SER A 114 -5.52 -13.23 -20.58
CA SER A 114 -6.18 -12.42 -19.56
C SER A 114 -6.35 -13.21 -18.26
N ASN A 115 -6.78 -12.50 -17.20
CA ASN A 115 -7.01 -13.08 -15.87
C ASN A 115 -8.14 -14.13 -15.84
N GLU A 116 -8.89 -14.31 -16.94
CA GLU A 116 -9.92 -15.35 -17.06
C GLU A 116 -9.37 -16.76 -17.32
N SER A 117 -8.06 -16.89 -17.59
CA SER A 117 -7.42 -18.19 -17.79
C SER A 117 -7.38 -19.02 -16.51
N SER A 118 -7.33 -20.35 -16.66
CA SER A 118 -7.33 -21.23 -15.50
C SER A 118 -6.11 -21.00 -14.61
N ARG A 119 -6.26 -21.16 -13.29
CA ARG A 119 -5.15 -21.05 -12.32
C ARG A 119 -3.94 -21.92 -12.68
N LYS A 120 -4.17 -23.09 -13.27
CA LYS A 120 -3.08 -23.96 -13.76
C LYS A 120 -2.20 -23.30 -14.81
N ILE A 121 -2.74 -22.38 -15.61
CA ILE A 121 -1.98 -21.57 -16.58
C ILE A 121 -1.32 -20.39 -15.87
N LEU A 122 -2.09 -19.59 -15.12
CA LEU A 122 -1.61 -18.31 -14.55
C LEU A 122 -0.62 -18.46 -13.39
N SER A 123 -0.76 -19.53 -12.59
CA SER A 123 0.07 -19.81 -11.41
C SER A 123 1.04 -20.95 -11.69
N ASP A 124 0.52 -22.17 -11.87
CA ASP A 124 1.36 -23.38 -11.83
C ASP A 124 2.30 -23.44 -13.04
N LEU A 125 1.77 -23.27 -14.26
CA LEU A 125 2.56 -23.29 -15.49
C LEU A 125 3.58 -22.14 -15.54
N ARG A 126 3.19 -20.94 -15.10
CA ARG A 126 4.11 -19.80 -15.00
C ARG A 126 5.26 -20.09 -14.04
N LYS A 127 4.98 -20.63 -12.85
CA LYS A 127 6.02 -21.02 -11.88
C LYS A 127 6.95 -22.09 -12.46
N ILE A 128 6.41 -23.08 -13.16
CA ILE A 128 7.19 -24.16 -13.80
C ILE A 128 8.18 -23.59 -14.83
N THR A 129 7.73 -22.70 -15.72
CA THR A 129 8.60 -22.13 -16.76
C THR A 129 9.64 -21.17 -16.17
N ILE A 130 9.28 -20.39 -15.14
CA ILE A 130 10.25 -19.57 -14.38
C ILE A 130 11.31 -20.45 -13.72
N SER A 131 10.90 -21.52 -13.05
CA SER A 131 11.83 -22.43 -12.36
C SER A 131 12.82 -23.06 -13.34
N ALA A 132 12.33 -23.47 -14.52
CA ALA A 132 13.18 -23.99 -15.60
C ALA A 132 14.27 -23.00 -16.05
N ARG A 133 13.96 -21.70 -16.09
CA ARG A 133 14.92 -20.67 -16.49
C ARG A 133 16.01 -20.48 -15.45
N LEU A 134 15.62 -20.45 -14.17
CA LEU A 134 16.50 -20.13 -13.04
C LEU A 134 17.41 -21.30 -12.61
N SER A 135 16.96 -22.55 -12.76
CA SER A 135 17.79 -23.72 -12.43
C SER A 135 18.67 -24.16 -13.60
N GLY A 136 19.97 -24.35 -13.34
CA GLY A 136 20.87 -25.04 -14.28
C GLY A 136 20.66 -26.57 -14.34
N ALA A 137 19.90 -27.11 -13.39
CA ALA A 137 19.48 -28.52 -13.30
C ALA A 137 18.08 -28.74 -13.91
N PHE A 138 17.65 -30.00 -14.06
CA PHE A 138 16.34 -30.32 -14.62
C PHE A 138 15.22 -29.85 -13.68
N ILE A 139 14.10 -29.38 -14.24
CA ILE A 139 12.91 -28.92 -13.48
C ILE A 139 12.47 -29.92 -12.39
N GLN A 140 12.67 -31.21 -12.61
CA GLN A 140 12.30 -32.31 -11.71
C GLN A 140 13.06 -32.27 -10.37
N ASP A 141 14.19 -31.56 -10.33
CA ASP A 141 15.02 -31.39 -9.13
C ASP A 141 14.50 -30.23 -8.23
N ASN A 142 13.56 -29.42 -8.73
CA ASN A 142 12.94 -28.35 -7.96
C ASN A 142 11.71 -28.87 -7.17
N PRO A 143 11.50 -28.43 -5.92
CA PRO A 143 10.33 -28.82 -5.15
C PRO A 143 9.04 -28.28 -5.80
N MET A 144 8.14 -29.20 -6.20
CA MET A 144 6.86 -28.91 -6.85
C MET A 144 5.68 -29.35 -5.97
N SER A 145 4.59 -28.58 -6.00
CA SER A 145 3.30 -29.03 -5.45
C SER A 145 2.70 -30.18 -6.24
N LYS A 146 1.74 -30.94 -5.68
CA LYS A 146 0.96 -31.93 -6.45
C LYS A 146 0.26 -31.32 -7.69
N SER A 147 -0.22 -30.08 -7.59
CA SER A 147 -0.86 -29.37 -8.71
C SER A 147 0.16 -28.98 -9.79
N GLU A 148 1.35 -28.52 -9.37
CA GLU A 148 2.46 -28.22 -10.27
C GLU A 148 3.00 -29.49 -10.94
N GLU A 149 3.17 -30.59 -10.21
CA GLU A 149 3.57 -31.87 -10.79
C GLU A 149 2.59 -32.33 -11.87
N LEU A 150 1.29 -32.24 -11.61
CA LEU A 150 0.26 -32.60 -12.58
C LEU A 150 0.32 -31.68 -13.82
N THR A 151 0.49 -30.38 -13.59
CA THR A 151 0.60 -29.38 -14.65
C THR A 151 1.86 -29.61 -15.49
N TYR A 152 3.00 -29.89 -14.86
CA TYR A 152 4.25 -30.24 -15.53
C TYR A 152 4.12 -31.53 -16.33
N LYS A 153 3.49 -32.58 -15.78
CA LYS A 153 3.22 -33.83 -16.51
C LYS A 153 2.38 -33.59 -17.76
N ILE A 154 1.34 -32.74 -17.68
CA ILE A 154 0.51 -32.37 -18.83
C ILE A 154 1.32 -31.58 -19.87
N LEU A 155 2.08 -30.55 -19.43
CA LEU A 155 2.94 -29.76 -20.31
C LEU A 155 3.95 -30.65 -21.04
N LEU A 156 4.67 -31.50 -20.30
CA LEU A 156 5.69 -32.40 -20.84
C LEU A 156 5.06 -33.36 -21.85
N LYS A 157 3.90 -33.94 -21.55
CA LYS A 157 3.16 -34.79 -22.49
C LYS A 157 2.77 -34.06 -23.77
N CYS A 158 2.33 -32.80 -23.67
CA CYS A 158 2.02 -31.97 -24.84
C CYS A 158 3.28 -31.69 -25.68
N ILE A 159 4.39 -31.29 -25.03
CA ILE A 159 5.66 -30.99 -25.68
C ILE A 159 6.23 -32.24 -26.35
N THR A 160 6.38 -33.36 -25.63
CA THR A 160 6.92 -34.61 -26.19
C THR A 160 6.09 -35.08 -27.38
N ARG A 161 4.75 -35.05 -27.27
CA ARG A 161 3.89 -35.41 -28.39
C ARG A 161 4.08 -34.46 -29.58
N SER A 162 4.23 -33.16 -29.34
CA SER A 162 4.49 -32.20 -30.41
C SER A 162 5.87 -32.37 -31.04
N LEU A 163 6.93 -32.63 -30.25
CA LEU A 163 8.28 -32.90 -30.73
C LEU A 163 8.29 -34.11 -31.67
N ASN A 164 7.59 -35.20 -31.30
CA ASN A 164 7.46 -36.39 -32.12
C ASN A 164 6.74 -36.07 -33.44
N ASN A 165 5.62 -35.36 -33.37
CA ASN A 165 4.84 -35.00 -34.55
C ASN A 165 5.59 -34.05 -35.51
N ASN A 166 6.55 -33.27 -35.00
CA ASN A 166 7.37 -32.38 -35.79
C ASN A 166 8.75 -32.98 -36.15
N GLY A 167 9.00 -34.27 -35.87
CA GLY A 167 10.18 -35.01 -36.34
C GLY A 167 11.50 -34.60 -35.69
N PHE A 168 11.51 -34.30 -34.39
CA PHE A 168 12.75 -34.17 -33.60
C PHE A 168 13.34 -35.56 -33.26
N ALA A 169 14.66 -35.65 -33.09
CA ALA A 169 15.37 -36.89 -32.72
C ALA A 169 15.08 -37.33 -31.26
N ASP A 170 15.37 -38.60 -30.93
CA ASP A 170 14.92 -39.30 -29.72
C ASP A 170 15.38 -38.70 -28.36
N ASP A 171 16.34 -37.77 -28.31
CA ASP A 171 16.71 -37.05 -27.08
C ASP A 171 15.70 -35.93 -26.74
N HIS A 172 14.47 -36.35 -26.43
CA HIS A 172 13.35 -35.46 -26.16
C HIS A 172 13.44 -34.74 -24.81
N ILE A 173 14.21 -35.26 -23.85
CA ILE A 173 14.23 -34.73 -22.48
C ILE A 173 14.97 -33.39 -22.44
N LYS A 174 16.18 -33.33 -22.99
CA LYS A 174 16.96 -32.09 -23.04
C LYS A 174 16.28 -31.05 -23.92
N THR A 175 15.79 -31.47 -25.09
CA THR A 175 15.08 -30.61 -26.03
C THR A 175 13.80 -30.02 -25.43
N ALA A 176 13.01 -30.84 -24.72
CA ALA A 176 11.81 -30.37 -24.03
C ALA A 176 12.18 -29.39 -22.91
N HIS A 177 13.24 -29.66 -22.15
CA HIS A 177 13.71 -28.76 -21.11
C HIS A 177 14.10 -27.39 -21.68
N ASP A 178 14.93 -27.36 -22.73
CA ASP A 178 15.35 -26.12 -23.40
C ASP A 178 14.16 -25.35 -23.98
N LEU A 179 13.17 -26.04 -24.57
CA LEU A 179 11.94 -25.40 -25.03
C LEU A 179 11.14 -24.79 -23.87
N ILE A 180 10.98 -25.49 -22.74
CA ILE A 180 10.26 -24.98 -21.56
C ILE A 180 10.93 -23.72 -21.02
N ARG A 181 12.26 -23.63 -21.04
CA ARG A 181 13.01 -22.43 -20.61
C ARG A 181 12.64 -21.22 -21.46
N ASN A 182 12.43 -21.41 -22.75
CA ASN A 182 12.09 -20.34 -23.69
C ASN A 182 10.60 -19.97 -23.69
N ILE A 183 9.75 -20.69 -22.95
CA ILE A 183 8.32 -20.39 -22.84
C ILE A 183 8.05 -19.43 -21.67
N HIS A 184 7.40 -18.31 -21.95
CA HIS A 184 6.98 -17.32 -20.97
C HIS A 184 5.45 -17.27 -20.90
N ILE A 185 4.91 -17.15 -19.69
CA ILE A 185 3.46 -17.06 -19.47
C ILE A 185 3.17 -15.69 -18.87
N ILE A 186 2.47 -14.85 -19.62
CA ILE A 186 2.25 -13.45 -19.26
C ILE A 186 0.75 -13.20 -19.16
N ALA A 187 0.33 -12.73 -17.99
CA ALA A 187 -1.03 -12.24 -17.77
C ALA A 187 -1.04 -10.74 -18.08
N LEU A 188 -1.59 -10.35 -19.23
CA LEU A 188 -1.70 -8.95 -19.64
C LEU A 188 -3.19 -8.61 -19.72
N ASP A 189 -3.72 -8.03 -18.64
CA ASP A 189 -5.16 -7.78 -18.47
C ASP A 189 -5.64 -6.49 -19.17
N ILE A 190 -5.37 -6.40 -20.48
CA ILE A 190 -5.76 -5.26 -21.32
C ILE A 190 -7.15 -5.45 -21.96
N GLU A 191 -8.10 -5.95 -21.16
CA GLU A 191 -9.50 -6.08 -21.56
C GLU A 191 -10.15 -4.69 -21.70
N ASN A 192 -11.22 -4.62 -22.50
CA ASN A 192 -11.97 -3.39 -22.72
C ASN A 192 -12.47 -2.78 -21.40
N ASN A 193 -12.11 -1.53 -21.13
CA ASN A 193 -12.34 -0.80 -19.88
C ASN A 193 -11.72 -1.45 -18.62
N GLY A 194 -10.78 -2.37 -18.79
CA GLY A 194 -10.04 -3.01 -17.72
C GLY A 194 -9.10 -2.05 -16.99
N ASN A 195 -8.69 -2.43 -15.78
CA ASN A 195 -7.83 -1.57 -14.95
C ASN A 195 -6.46 -1.35 -15.60
N TYR A 196 -5.88 -2.37 -16.24
CA TYR A 196 -4.57 -2.25 -16.89
C TYR A 196 -4.64 -1.37 -18.15
N GLU A 197 -5.71 -1.49 -18.95
CA GLU A 197 -5.95 -0.61 -20.10
C GLU A 197 -6.07 0.85 -19.65
N LYS A 198 -6.88 1.12 -18.62
CA LYS A 198 -7.03 2.47 -18.06
C LYS A 198 -5.72 3.01 -17.51
N ALA A 199 -4.95 2.19 -16.79
CA ALA A 199 -3.66 2.57 -16.25
C ALA A 199 -2.62 2.85 -17.35
N PHE A 200 -2.58 2.02 -18.39
CA PHE A 200 -1.69 2.22 -19.53
C PHE A 200 -2.05 3.48 -20.32
N LEU A 201 -3.33 3.72 -20.61
CA LEU A 201 -3.76 4.93 -21.30
C LEU A 201 -3.52 6.19 -20.46
N ALA A 202 -3.67 6.09 -19.14
CA ALA A 202 -3.29 7.17 -18.23
C ALA A 202 -1.78 7.44 -18.27
N SER A 203 -0.94 6.40 -18.25
CA SER A 203 0.52 6.56 -18.19
C SER A 203 1.13 7.17 -19.45
N ILE A 204 0.49 7.00 -20.61
CA ILE A 204 0.97 7.58 -21.88
C ILE A 204 0.29 8.90 -22.24
N SER A 205 -0.72 9.32 -21.46
CA SER A 205 -1.52 10.50 -21.78
C SER A 205 -0.69 11.78 -21.90
N SER A 206 0.35 11.91 -21.08
CA SER A 206 1.26 13.06 -21.07
C SER A 206 2.12 13.16 -22.34
N LYS A 207 2.39 12.03 -23.01
CA LYS A 207 3.19 11.95 -24.25
C LYS A 207 2.39 12.28 -25.52
N LEU A 208 1.05 12.37 -25.40
CA LEU A 208 0.14 12.57 -26.53
C LEU A 208 -0.46 13.97 -26.53
N CYS A 209 -0.69 14.56 -27.71
CA CYS A 209 -1.42 15.82 -27.89
C CYS A 209 -2.93 15.61 -28.20
N THR A 210 -3.42 14.37 -28.08
CA THR A 210 -4.82 14.00 -28.31
C THR A 210 -5.34 13.11 -27.19
N ASN A 211 -6.67 12.93 -27.11
CA ASN A 211 -7.28 12.01 -26.15
C ASN A 211 -6.73 10.58 -26.36
N PRO A 212 -6.06 9.99 -25.35
CA PRO A 212 -5.45 8.67 -25.47
C PRO A 212 -6.45 7.59 -25.88
N ASN A 213 -7.71 7.68 -25.45
CA ASN A 213 -8.76 6.72 -25.82
C ASN A 213 -9.08 6.76 -27.33
N LEU A 214 -8.98 7.94 -27.97
CA LEU A 214 -9.23 8.07 -29.41
C LEU A 214 -8.07 7.50 -30.22
N LEU A 215 -6.83 7.80 -29.84
CA LEU A 215 -5.66 7.21 -30.48
C LEU A 215 -5.62 5.69 -30.27
N TRP A 216 -5.97 5.23 -29.07
CA TRP A 216 -6.05 3.82 -28.71
C TRP A 216 -7.09 3.08 -29.55
N GLY A 217 -8.32 3.59 -29.62
CA GLY A 217 -9.37 3.01 -30.47
C GLY A 217 -8.98 2.99 -31.94
N TYR A 218 -8.31 4.03 -32.43
CA TYR A 218 -7.77 4.08 -33.79
C TYR A 218 -6.68 3.02 -34.01
N LEU A 219 -5.75 2.84 -33.08
CA LEU A 219 -4.69 1.84 -33.18
C LEU A 219 -5.22 0.41 -33.09
N ILE A 220 -6.19 0.10 -32.23
CA ILE A 220 -6.87 -1.21 -32.20
C ILE A 220 -7.52 -1.51 -33.57
N SER A 221 -8.17 -0.51 -34.17
CA SER A 221 -8.75 -0.68 -35.51
C SER A 221 -7.66 -0.91 -36.57
N LYS A 222 -6.52 -0.22 -36.46
CA LYS A 222 -5.41 -0.36 -37.40
C LYS A 222 -4.67 -1.69 -37.27
N THR A 223 -4.49 -2.21 -36.05
CA THR A 223 -3.89 -3.54 -35.86
C THR A 223 -4.77 -4.62 -36.47
N LEU A 224 -6.09 -4.49 -36.45
CA LEU A 224 -6.98 -5.41 -37.14
C LEU A 224 -6.77 -5.39 -38.66
N ASP A 225 -6.60 -4.21 -39.26
CA ASP A 225 -6.28 -4.07 -40.68
C ASP A 225 -4.90 -4.69 -40.99
N TRP A 226 -3.89 -4.41 -40.16
CA TRP A 226 -2.55 -4.94 -40.34
C TRP A 226 -2.47 -6.46 -40.17
N SER A 227 -3.26 -7.04 -39.25
CA SER A 227 -3.40 -8.49 -39.12
C SER A 227 -4.02 -9.12 -40.38
N LYS A 228 -5.11 -8.55 -40.92
CA LYS A 228 -5.76 -9.09 -42.14
C LYS A 228 -4.82 -9.10 -43.34
N GLU A 229 -4.02 -8.05 -43.49
CA GLU A 229 -3.08 -7.88 -44.59
C GLU A 229 -1.69 -8.47 -44.29
N ARG A 230 -1.50 -9.14 -43.15
CA ARG A 230 -0.22 -9.75 -42.70
C ARG A 230 0.96 -8.78 -42.72
N GLN A 231 0.73 -7.56 -42.26
CA GLN A 231 1.70 -6.47 -42.34
C GLN A 231 2.67 -6.44 -41.15
N SER A 232 3.69 -5.61 -41.29
CA SER A 232 4.63 -5.32 -40.21
C SER A 232 4.98 -3.84 -40.18
N LEU A 233 5.29 -3.34 -38.98
CA LEU A 233 5.61 -1.93 -38.72
C LEU A 233 6.92 -1.84 -37.97
N ASP A 234 7.78 -0.92 -38.39
CA ASP A 234 8.95 -0.49 -37.64
C ASP A 234 8.71 0.89 -36.99
N ILE A 235 9.72 1.39 -36.28
CA ILE A 235 9.67 2.69 -35.61
C ILE A 235 9.30 3.84 -36.56
N ASN A 236 9.80 3.82 -37.80
CA ASN A 236 9.52 4.85 -38.80
C ASN A 236 8.07 4.76 -39.28
N GLY A 237 7.60 3.53 -39.51
CA GLY A 237 6.22 3.23 -39.87
C GLY A 237 5.24 3.74 -38.82
N ILE A 238 5.45 3.42 -37.53
CA ILE A 238 4.56 3.90 -36.48
C ILE A 238 4.69 5.41 -36.26
N ASN A 239 5.90 5.99 -36.36
CA ASN A 239 6.08 7.44 -36.26
C ASN A 239 5.35 8.18 -37.40
N SER A 240 5.28 7.63 -38.60
CA SER A 240 4.48 8.23 -39.69
C SER A 240 2.98 8.31 -39.36
N VAL A 241 2.48 7.38 -38.54
CA VAL A 241 1.08 7.31 -38.09
C VAL A 241 0.86 8.17 -36.84
N MET A 242 1.81 8.15 -35.89
CA MET A 242 1.68 8.71 -34.56
C MET A 242 2.31 10.10 -34.35
N LYS A 243 3.26 10.55 -35.19
CA LYS A 243 4.01 11.80 -34.97
C LYS A 243 3.11 13.03 -34.78
N LYS A 244 1.95 13.07 -35.44
CA LYS A 244 0.94 14.13 -35.30
C LYS A 244 0.15 14.09 -33.99
N PHE A 245 0.27 13.00 -33.24
CA PHE A 245 -0.40 12.75 -31.97
C PHE A 245 0.58 12.73 -30.78
N ILE A 246 1.89 12.76 -31.05
CA ILE A 246 2.95 12.81 -30.04
C ILE A 246 3.33 14.28 -29.82
N LYS A 247 3.52 14.70 -28.57
CA LYS A 247 4.06 16.04 -28.26
C LYS A 247 5.50 16.13 -28.79
N SER A 248 5.78 17.09 -29.68
CA SER A 248 7.12 17.32 -30.20
C SER A 248 8.04 17.86 -29.10
N ASN A 249 8.91 17.02 -28.58
CA ASN A 249 10.05 17.45 -27.75
C ASN A 249 11.17 17.94 -28.66
N ASP A 250 11.11 19.20 -29.11
CA ASP A 250 12.31 19.89 -29.56
C ASP A 250 13.08 20.37 -28.32
N SER A 251 13.87 19.47 -27.74
CA SER A 251 15.11 19.76 -27.00
C SER A 251 15.77 18.46 -26.52
N GLU A 252 16.85 18.08 -27.21
CA GLU A 252 17.83 17.13 -26.72
C GLU A 252 18.56 17.72 -25.50
N ASN A 253 18.35 17.14 -24.32
CA ASN A 253 19.33 16.87 -23.27
C ASN A 253 18.60 16.64 -21.93
N ASN A 254 18.46 15.38 -21.52
CA ASN A 254 18.93 14.91 -20.22
C ASN A 254 18.73 13.40 -20.10
N THR A 255 19.84 12.73 -19.82
CA THR A 255 19.93 11.31 -19.48
C THR A 255 19.67 11.14 -17.97
N ASN A 256 18.95 10.07 -17.63
CA ASN A 256 18.85 9.46 -16.30
C ASN A 256 18.29 10.33 -15.15
N GLN A 257 16.98 10.56 -15.17
CA GLN A 257 16.17 10.54 -13.95
C GLN A 257 14.90 9.72 -14.24
N GLU A 258 14.61 8.74 -13.38
CA GLU A 258 13.36 8.00 -13.40
C GLU A 258 12.20 8.98 -13.16
N ASP A 259 11.48 9.35 -14.23
CA ASP A 259 10.26 10.16 -14.19
C ASP A 259 9.13 9.38 -13.49
N ASN A 260 9.18 9.35 -12.16
CA ASN A 260 8.17 8.75 -11.27
C ASN A 260 6.98 9.71 -10.98
N ALA A 261 6.87 10.83 -11.68
CA ALA A 261 5.79 11.80 -11.48
C ALA A 261 4.53 11.45 -12.29
N LEU A 262 3.50 10.96 -11.60
CA LEU A 262 2.19 10.63 -12.20
C LEU A 262 1.36 11.86 -12.57
N PHE A 263 1.58 12.96 -11.86
CA PHE A 263 0.97 14.25 -12.14
C PHE A 263 2.08 15.19 -12.63
N GLN A 264 1.79 15.99 -13.66
CA GLN A 264 2.73 16.94 -14.21
C GLN A 264 2.06 18.30 -14.38
N MET A 265 2.81 19.37 -14.11
CA MET A 265 2.33 20.72 -14.35
C MET A 265 2.33 21.00 -15.86
N GLN A 266 1.21 21.52 -16.36
CA GLN A 266 1.10 21.98 -17.74
C GLN A 266 0.81 23.47 -17.74
N PHE A 267 1.56 24.20 -18.56
CA PHE A 267 1.28 25.59 -18.86
C PHE A 267 0.37 25.63 -20.09
N ASP A 268 -0.60 26.54 -20.11
CA ASP A 268 -1.39 26.79 -21.31
C ASP A 268 -0.46 27.29 -22.43
N PRO A 269 -0.23 26.52 -23.50
CA PRO A 269 0.75 26.87 -24.53
C PRO A 269 0.29 28.02 -25.41
N GLU A 270 -1.01 28.32 -25.45
CA GLU A 270 -1.57 29.40 -26.27
C GLU A 270 -1.73 30.70 -25.47
N ASN A 271 -1.87 30.61 -24.15
CA ASN A 271 -2.25 31.76 -23.32
C ASN A 271 -1.39 32.01 -22.08
N TYR A 272 -0.31 31.24 -21.84
CA TYR A 272 0.49 31.39 -20.62
C TYR A 272 1.99 31.51 -20.87
N GLU A 273 2.47 32.75 -20.73
CA GLU A 273 3.89 33.10 -20.69
C GLU A 273 4.28 33.58 -19.29
N ILE A 274 5.45 33.13 -18.82
CA ILE A 274 6.04 33.63 -17.59
C ILE A 274 6.68 34.98 -17.93
N CYS A 275 6.07 36.07 -17.48
CA CYS A 275 6.65 37.41 -17.59
C CYS A 275 7.79 37.56 -16.57
N SER A 276 9.03 37.69 -17.04
CA SER A 276 10.21 37.85 -16.17
C SER A 276 10.95 39.17 -16.35
N GLY A 277 10.63 39.97 -17.37
CA GLY A 277 11.30 41.26 -17.62
C GLY A 277 10.89 42.38 -16.68
N ARG A 278 9.71 42.24 -16.06
CA ARG A 278 9.15 43.19 -15.08
C ARG A 278 9.02 42.61 -13.69
N GLU A 279 8.90 43.52 -12.74
CA GLU A 279 8.51 43.25 -11.36
C GLU A 279 7.34 44.17 -11.00
N VAL A 280 6.22 43.60 -10.56
CA VAL A 280 5.08 44.38 -10.08
C VAL A 280 5.00 44.22 -8.57
N ILE A 281 5.07 45.34 -7.85
CA ILE A 281 5.15 45.34 -6.38
C ILE A 281 4.07 46.23 -5.76
N ILE A 282 3.62 45.83 -4.58
CA ILE A 282 2.76 46.63 -3.70
C ILE A 282 3.54 46.94 -2.44
N ILE A 283 3.76 48.23 -2.17
CA ILE A 283 4.56 48.71 -1.04
C ILE A 283 3.85 49.86 -0.32
N ASP A 284 4.34 50.22 0.87
CA ASP A 284 3.98 51.50 1.49
C ASP A 284 4.42 52.67 0.59
N SER A 285 3.55 53.65 0.41
CA SER A 285 3.87 54.81 -0.42
C SER A 285 4.97 55.66 0.19
N PHE A 286 5.94 56.07 -0.64
CA PHE A 286 6.94 57.08 -0.29
C PHE A 286 6.47 58.53 -0.57
N LEU A 287 5.27 58.71 -1.14
CA LEU A 287 4.66 60.02 -1.36
C LEU A 287 3.60 60.33 -0.28
N PRO A 288 3.56 61.56 0.27
CA PRO A 288 2.64 61.91 1.37
C PRO A 288 1.15 61.81 1.03
N ASP A 289 0.78 61.96 -0.24
CA ASP A 289 -0.62 62.01 -0.68
C ASP A 289 -1.26 60.63 -0.88
N PHE A 290 -0.45 59.56 -0.81
CA PHE A 290 -0.86 58.19 -1.04
C PHE A 290 -0.43 57.32 0.14
N GLU A 291 -1.17 56.25 0.39
CA GLU A 291 -0.85 55.30 1.47
C GLU A 291 -0.13 54.07 0.94
N ILE A 292 -0.44 53.67 -0.29
CA ILE A 292 0.10 52.48 -0.94
C ILE A 292 0.60 52.85 -2.33
N ALA A 293 1.69 52.23 -2.77
CA ALA A 293 2.19 52.33 -4.13
C ALA A 293 2.13 50.97 -4.83
N LEU A 294 1.50 50.94 -6.01
CA LEU A 294 1.56 49.84 -6.96
C LEU A 294 2.50 50.25 -8.09
N LEU A 295 3.66 49.62 -8.14
CA LEU A 295 4.75 49.95 -9.06
C LEU A 295 4.99 48.80 -10.03
N GLU A 296 5.20 49.12 -11.29
CA GLU A 296 5.75 48.21 -12.29
C GLU A 296 7.16 48.71 -12.61
N LEU A 297 8.17 47.84 -12.44
CA LEU A 297 9.58 48.17 -12.54
C LEU A 297 10.29 47.16 -13.43
N TYR A 298 11.33 47.60 -14.15
CA TYR A 298 12.22 46.66 -14.85
C TYR A 298 12.92 45.75 -13.84
N ARG A 299 12.95 44.45 -14.12
CA ARG A 299 13.54 43.46 -13.21
C ARG A 299 15.07 43.42 -13.27
N PHE A 300 15.62 43.55 -14.49
CA PHE A 300 17.04 43.46 -14.76
C PHE A 300 17.64 44.81 -15.15
N ASN A 301 18.92 45.02 -14.83
CA ASN A 301 19.73 46.11 -15.39
C ASN A 301 20.36 45.67 -16.73
N ASP A 302 21.09 46.57 -17.38
CA ASP A 302 21.75 46.30 -18.68
C ASP A 302 22.83 45.20 -18.60
N SER A 303 23.30 44.88 -17.39
CA SER A 303 24.26 43.78 -17.13
C SER A 303 23.57 42.44 -16.80
N GLY A 304 22.23 42.41 -16.77
CA GLY A 304 21.44 41.22 -16.45
C GLY A 304 21.31 40.92 -14.96
N GLU A 305 21.71 41.83 -14.08
CA GLU A 305 21.56 41.68 -12.62
C GLU A 305 20.20 42.21 -12.15
N PHE A 306 19.70 41.68 -11.04
CA PHE A 306 18.47 42.17 -10.43
C PHE A 306 18.61 43.61 -9.92
N ARG A 307 17.62 44.45 -10.23
CA ARG A 307 17.59 45.85 -9.79
C ARG A 307 17.08 46.04 -8.36
N LEU A 308 16.39 45.05 -7.82
CA LEU A 308 15.68 45.08 -6.55
C LEU A 308 16.11 43.88 -5.72
N LYS A 309 16.19 44.07 -4.41
CA LYS A 309 16.43 42.99 -3.46
C LYS A 309 15.25 42.87 -2.50
N PHE A 310 15.00 41.66 -2.03
CA PHE A 310 13.84 41.34 -1.21
C PHE A 310 14.29 40.64 0.06
N HIS A 311 13.66 41.00 1.18
CA HIS A 311 13.94 40.49 2.51
C HIS A 311 12.62 40.31 3.28
N ASP A 312 12.03 39.11 3.22
CA ASP A 312 10.76 38.76 3.87
C ASP A 312 9.61 39.77 3.65
N HIS A 313 9.51 40.79 4.50
CA HIS A 313 8.50 41.86 4.45
C HIS A 313 9.03 43.22 3.95
N GLU A 314 10.25 43.27 3.41
CA GLU A 314 10.88 44.50 2.92
C GLU A 314 11.40 44.35 1.48
N ILE A 315 11.41 45.46 0.76
CA ILE A 315 12.10 45.63 -0.51
C ILE A 315 13.20 46.68 -0.36
N GLU A 316 14.38 46.40 -0.92
CA GLU A 316 15.48 47.35 -1.06
C GLU A 316 15.56 47.83 -2.53
N MET A 317 15.41 49.14 -2.71
CA MET A 317 15.45 49.82 -4.00
C MET A 317 16.90 50.05 -4.44
N GLY A 318 17.13 50.39 -5.72
CA GLY A 318 18.48 50.60 -6.26
C GLY A 318 19.28 51.74 -5.64
N ASP A 319 18.63 52.65 -4.89
CA ASP A 319 19.26 53.72 -4.10
C ASP A 319 19.59 53.29 -2.65
N GLY A 320 19.29 52.04 -2.29
CA GLY A 320 19.46 51.48 -0.94
C GLY A 320 18.31 51.80 0.03
N SER A 321 17.28 52.54 -0.40
CA SER A 321 16.10 52.78 0.44
C SER A 321 15.29 51.49 0.64
N ARG A 322 14.72 51.33 1.84
CA ARG A 322 13.93 50.16 2.21
C ARG A 322 12.49 50.54 2.50
N HIS A 323 11.57 49.75 1.97
CA HIS A 323 10.13 49.97 2.10
C HIS A 323 9.43 48.67 2.47
N LYS A 324 8.33 48.78 3.20
CA LYS A 324 7.50 47.62 3.55
C LYS A 324 6.84 47.05 2.31
N LEU A 325 6.95 45.74 2.13
CA LEU A 325 6.41 44.97 1.02
C LEU A 325 5.11 44.28 1.43
N HIS A 326 4.08 44.41 0.59
CA HIS A 326 2.79 43.75 0.77
C HIS A 326 2.53 42.65 -0.26
N GLY A 327 3.22 42.66 -1.40
CA GLY A 327 3.14 41.59 -2.40
C GLY A 327 3.95 41.84 -3.67
N ARG A 328 4.28 40.76 -4.38
CA ARG A 328 5.04 40.75 -5.64
C ARG A 328 4.34 39.92 -6.70
N PHE A 329 4.34 40.39 -7.94
CA PHE A 329 3.59 39.79 -9.04
C PHE A 329 4.35 39.88 -10.36
N SER A 330 4.13 38.90 -11.23
CA SER A 330 4.66 38.90 -12.60
C SER A 330 3.95 39.86 -13.54
N THR A 331 2.70 40.23 -13.22
CA THR A 331 1.84 41.06 -14.08
C THR A 331 0.96 41.99 -13.25
N TYR A 332 0.59 43.12 -13.86
CA TYR A 332 -0.35 44.07 -13.28
C TYR A 332 -1.72 43.44 -13.00
N SER A 333 -2.19 42.58 -13.92
CA SER A 333 -3.46 41.85 -13.76
C SER A 333 -3.45 40.94 -12.52
N GLY A 334 -2.31 40.32 -12.20
CA GLY A 334 -2.12 39.55 -10.98
C GLY A 334 -2.23 40.42 -9.72
N ALA A 335 -1.50 41.54 -9.70
CA ALA A 335 -1.54 42.49 -8.59
C ALA A 335 -2.93 43.08 -8.36
N LYS A 336 -3.65 43.41 -9.45
CA LYS A 336 -5.01 43.94 -9.39
C LYS A 336 -5.97 42.94 -8.73
N ARG A 337 -5.94 41.66 -9.12
CA ARG A 337 -6.75 40.60 -8.48
C ARG A 337 -6.47 40.51 -6.98
N PHE A 338 -5.20 40.53 -6.59
CA PHE A 338 -4.81 40.52 -5.18
C PHE A 338 -5.42 41.71 -4.42
N ILE A 339 -5.30 42.93 -4.96
CA ILE A 339 -5.87 44.14 -4.33
C ILE A 339 -7.39 44.02 -4.15
N GLU A 340 -8.10 43.52 -5.14
CA GLU A 340 -9.56 43.33 -5.09
C GLU A 340 -10.01 42.38 -3.97
N GLU A 341 -9.16 41.41 -3.60
CA GLU A 341 -9.41 40.46 -2.52
C GLU A 341 -9.05 41.01 -1.12
N GLN A 342 -8.20 42.05 -1.04
CA GLN A 342 -7.70 42.58 0.24
C GLN A 342 -8.64 43.63 0.86
N LYS A 343 -9.27 43.24 1.97
CA LYS A 343 -10.15 44.16 2.75
C LYS A 343 -9.42 45.41 3.26
N TRP A 344 -8.13 45.31 3.60
CA TRP A 344 -7.37 46.39 4.21
C TRP A 344 -6.94 47.50 3.22
N ILE A 345 -7.03 47.25 1.91
CA ILE A 345 -6.67 48.22 0.85
C ILE A 345 -7.86 49.06 0.38
N LYS A 346 -9.10 48.59 0.59
CA LYS A 346 -10.31 49.05 -0.11
C LYS A 346 -10.56 50.57 -0.09
N ASP A 347 -10.16 51.26 0.97
CA ASP A 347 -10.39 52.70 1.15
C ASP A 347 -9.10 53.55 1.09
N LYS A 348 -7.96 52.93 0.73
CA LYS A 348 -6.66 53.60 0.67
C LYS A 348 -6.45 54.32 -0.66
N LYS A 349 -5.73 55.45 -0.63
CA LYS A 349 -5.22 56.11 -1.84
C LYS A 349 -4.02 55.35 -2.38
N ILE A 350 -4.15 54.83 -3.60
CA ILE A 350 -3.12 54.03 -4.27
C ILE A 350 -2.43 54.87 -5.36
N MET A 351 -1.11 54.98 -5.27
CA MET A 351 -0.27 55.52 -6.33
C MET A 351 -0.02 54.44 -7.39
N LEU A 352 -0.19 54.79 -8.67
CA LEU A 352 0.14 53.92 -9.79
C LEU A 352 1.43 54.42 -10.44
N GLY A 353 2.46 53.57 -10.47
CA GLY A 353 3.73 53.84 -11.14
C GLY A 353 4.00 52.80 -12.24
N PRO A 354 3.45 52.97 -13.46
CA PRO A 354 3.73 52.06 -14.58
C PRO A 354 5.16 52.26 -15.12
N ILE A 355 5.67 51.26 -15.84
CA ILE A 355 6.88 51.44 -16.65
C ILE A 355 6.55 52.38 -17.81
N ASN A 356 7.16 53.57 -17.82
CA ASN A 356 7.08 54.48 -18.96
C ASN A 356 8.24 54.20 -19.92
N GLY A 357 8.04 53.25 -20.84
CA GLY A 357 9.01 52.93 -21.89
C GLY A 357 8.37 52.18 -23.05
N GLU A 358 8.90 52.35 -24.27
CA GLU A 358 8.43 51.68 -25.49
C GLU A 358 9.05 50.29 -25.70
N TYR A 359 9.98 49.89 -24.83
CA TYR A 359 10.72 48.63 -24.94
C TYR A 359 9.94 47.46 -24.35
N ASP A 360 9.79 46.38 -25.12
CA ASP A 360 9.24 45.11 -24.64
C ASP A 360 10.27 44.38 -23.76
N PHE A 361 10.21 44.66 -22.46
CA PHE A 361 11.12 44.12 -21.46
C PHE A 361 10.95 42.62 -21.23
N ASP A 362 9.74 42.09 -21.40
CA ASP A 362 9.46 40.66 -21.25
C ASP A 362 10.03 39.85 -22.43
N ALA A 363 10.16 40.46 -23.61
CA ALA A 363 10.80 39.87 -24.79
C ALA A 363 12.34 39.96 -24.82
N SER A 364 12.97 40.58 -23.80
CA SER A 364 14.44 40.69 -23.75
C SER A 364 15.11 39.32 -23.59
N PRO A 365 16.32 39.08 -24.16
CA PRO A 365 16.99 37.78 -24.06
C PRO A 365 17.19 37.29 -22.61
N ILE A 366 17.56 38.19 -21.69
CA ILE A 366 17.73 37.84 -20.27
C ILE A 366 16.40 37.44 -19.62
N ALA A 367 15.30 38.13 -19.94
CA ALA A 367 13.98 37.79 -19.44
C ALA A 367 13.52 36.43 -19.95
N LEU A 368 13.70 36.15 -21.25
CA LEU A 368 13.36 34.86 -21.85
C LEU A 368 14.15 33.70 -21.23
N THR A 369 15.48 33.85 -21.11
CA THR A 369 16.34 32.83 -20.46
C THR A 369 15.95 32.61 -19.00
N TYR A 370 15.61 33.68 -18.28
CA TYR A 370 15.19 33.56 -16.90
C TYR A 370 13.82 32.88 -16.78
N SER A 371 12.87 33.20 -17.67
CA SER A 371 11.58 32.53 -17.75
C SER A 371 11.72 31.03 -18.04
N GLU A 372 12.66 30.63 -18.90
CA GLU A 372 12.99 29.22 -19.13
C GLU A 372 13.56 28.56 -17.86
N LYS A 373 14.45 29.23 -17.12
CA LYS A 373 14.96 28.72 -15.83
C LYS A 373 13.83 28.44 -14.84
N VAL A 374 12.88 29.38 -14.70
CA VAL A 374 11.71 29.23 -13.82
C VAL A 374 10.82 28.09 -14.30
N ARG A 375 10.50 28.07 -15.60
CA ARG A 375 9.69 27.01 -16.22
C ARG A 375 10.31 25.63 -15.99
N ASN A 376 11.60 25.46 -16.24
CA ASN A 376 12.31 24.20 -16.07
C ASN A 376 12.28 23.75 -14.61
N LYS A 377 12.49 24.67 -13.65
CA LYS A 377 12.39 24.35 -12.23
C LYS A 377 11.00 23.81 -11.85
N ILE A 378 9.93 24.46 -12.35
CA ILE A 378 8.55 24.04 -12.10
C ILE A 378 8.25 22.67 -12.74
N ILE A 379 8.63 22.46 -14.01
CA ILE A 379 8.38 21.21 -14.74
C ILE A 379 9.18 20.04 -14.13
N SER A 380 10.40 20.30 -13.66
CA SER A 380 11.24 19.29 -13.02
C SER A 380 10.78 18.88 -11.62
N ASN A 381 9.79 19.57 -11.05
CA ASN A 381 9.29 19.24 -9.73
C ASN A 381 8.40 18.00 -9.80
N ASN A 382 8.84 16.92 -9.16
CA ASN A 382 8.11 15.66 -9.12
C ASN A 382 7.05 15.59 -8.00
N GLU A 383 6.95 16.59 -7.12
CA GLU A 383 6.00 16.66 -6.01
C GLU A 383 4.96 17.77 -6.21
N ILE A 384 4.33 17.82 -7.39
CA ILE A 384 3.44 18.94 -7.75
C ILE A 384 2.14 19.04 -6.92
N SER A 385 1.77 17.96 -6.23
CA SER A 385 0.64 17.93 -5.30
C SER A 385 1.02 18.33 -3.87
N LYS A 386 2.22 18.87 -3.65
CA LYS A 386 2.66 19.42 -2.36
C LYS A 386 2.99 20.90 -2.46
N CYS A 387 2.63 21.63 -1.42
CA CYS A 387 3.04 23.02 -1.27
C CYS A 387 4.55 23.10 -1.02
N ILE A 388 5.28 23.87 -1.83
CA ILE A 388 6.74 24.01 -1.65
C ILE A 388 7.14 24.69 -0.34
N HIS A 389 6.22 25.41 0.32
CA HIS A 389 6.45 25.99 1.65
C HIS A 389 6.11 25.03 2.79
N CYS A 390 4.82 24.67 2.96
CA CYS A 390 4.38 23.91 4.13
C CYS A 390 4.46 22.38 3.95
N GLN A 391 4.75 21.91 2.73
CA GLN A 391 4.82 20.49 2.36
C GLN A 391 3.50 19.71 2.52
N GLY A 392 2.39 20.40 2.81
CA GLY A 392 1.04 19.85 2.82
C GLY A 392 0.48 19.63 1.42
N GLY A 393 -0.54 18.77 1.30
CA GLY A 393 -1.15 18.42 0.03
C GLY A 393 -1.89 19.59 -0.64
N LEU A 394 -1.91 19.60 -1.97
CA LEU A 394 -2.56 20.61 -2.81
C LEU A 394 -3.73 20.00 -3.57
N SER A 395 -4.94 20.38 -3.16
CA SER A 395 -6.18 19.93 -3.80
C SER A 395 -7.10 21.06 -4.26
N ASN A 396 -6.93 22.25 -3.70
CA ASN A 396 -7.74 23.43 -3.96
C ASN A 396 -7.06 24.40 -4.94
N HIS A 397 -7.73 25.50 -5.26
CA HIS A 397 -7.14 26.66 -5.95
C HIS A 397 -5.81 27.05 -5.29
N SER A 398 -4.74 27.00 -6.07
CA SER A 398 -3.38 27.17 -5.58
C SER A 398 -2.65 28.26 -6.38
N ILE A 399 -1.60 28.83 -5.79
CA ILE A 399 -0.83 29.90 -6.43
C ILE A 399 0.45 29.30 -6.99
N LEU A 400 0.80 29.66 -8.22
CA LEU A 400 2.13 29.43 -8.76
C LEU A 400 3.03 30.61 -8.40
N ILE A 401 4.16 30.33 -7.76
CA ILE A 401 5.10 31.36 -7.31
C ILE A 401 6.54 31.08 -7.76
N GLU A 402 7.33 32.15 -7.71
CA GLU A 402 8.78 32.12 -7.73
C GLU A 402 9.32 32.64 -6.39
N VAL A 403 10.25 31.89 -5.80
CA VAL A 403 11.02 32.30 -4.62
C VAL A 403 12.36 32.86 -5.08
N SER A 404 12.51 34.17 -4.91
CA SER A 404 13.72 34.93 -5.24
C SER A 404 13.90 36.01 -4.17
N GLU A 405 14.61 35.66 -3.10
CA GLU A 405 14.82 36.46 -1.89
C GLU A 405 16.28 36.34 -1.44
N GLU A 406 16.85 37.43 -0.91
CA GLU A 406 18.24 37.42 -0.44
C GLU A 406 18.41 36.45 0.73
N GLY A 407 19.44 35.61 0.64
CA GLY A 407 19.74 34.60 1.66
C GLY A 407 18.93 33.30 1.55
N LEU A 408 17.97 33.22 0.61
CA LEU A 408 17.25 31.99 0.30
C LEU A 408 17.69 31.40 -1.05
N PRO A 409 17.70 30.06 -1.19
CA PRO A 409 17.92 29.43 -2.49
C PRO A 409 16.76 29.75 -3.44
N PHE A 410 17.05 29.86 -4.73
CA PHE A 410 16.04 29.97 -5.76
C PHE A 410 15.13 28.72 -5.77
N ASP A 411 13.82 28.96 -5.80
CA ASP A 411 12.82 27.90 -5.95
C ASP A 411 11.61 28.40 -6.75
N ALA A 412 10.81 27.49 -7.29
CA ALA A 412 9.57 27.83 -8.00
C ALA A 412 8.61 26.63 -7.98
N GLY A 413 7.32 26.91 -7.78
CA GLY A 413 6.32 25.85 -7.65
C GLY A 413 4.98 26.35 -7.16
N ILE A 414 4.16 25.41 -6.70
CA ILE A 414 2.77 25.68 -6.29
C ILE A 414 2.68 25.76 -4.77
N ILE A 415 1.86 26.67 -4.26
CA ILE A 415 1.60 26.84 -2.82
C ILE A 415 0.11 27.02 -2.54
N HIS A 416 -0.30 26.78 -1.28
CA HIS A 416 -1.61 27.22 -0.80
C HIS A 416 -1.68 28.74 -0.76
N GLN A 417 -2.88 29.30 -0.97
CA GLN A 417 -3.12 30.74 -0.80
C GLN A 417 -2.68 31.26 0.58
N LYS A 418 -2.96 30.49 1.64
CA LYS A 418 -2.58 30.83 3.03
C LYS A 418 -1.08 30.79 3.31
N CYS A 419 -0.29 30.15 2.43
CA CYS A 419 1.16 30.03 2.56
C CYS A 419 1.92 31.14 1.82
N LEU A 420 1.21 32.04 1.12
CA LEU A 420 1.84 33.13 0.35
C LEU A 420 2.51 34.14 1.27
N ARG A 421 3.81 34.36 1.08
CA ARG A 421 4.58 35.42 1.74
C ARG A 421 4.64 36.66 0.86
N ALA A 422 4.89 37.82 1.46
CA ALA A 422 4.99 39.08 0.74
C ALA A 422 6.16 39.08 -0.28
N SER A 423 7.26 38.41 0.05
CA SER A 423 8.42 38.23 -0.81
C SER A 423 8.24 37.19 -1.91
N ASP A 424 7.18 36.37 -1.90
CA ASP A 424 6.95 35.41 -2.98
C ASP A 424 6.41 36.12 -4.21
N ARG A 425 7.02 35.88 -5.36
CA ARG A 425 6.60 36.49 -6.62
C ARG A 425 5.53 35.63 -7.26
N VAL A 426 4.28 36.11 -7.27
CA VAL A 426 3.16 35.40 -7.86
C VAL A 426 3.26 35.40 -9.38
N LEU A 427 3.37 34.22 -9.97
CA LEU A 427 3.44 34.00 -11.42
C LEU A 427 2.06 33.77 -12.02
N GLY A 428 1.15 33.14 -11.28
CA GLY A 428 -0.17 32.76 -11.78
C GLY A 428 -0.97 31.94 -10.77
N ILE A 429 -2.06 31.35 -11.27
CA ILE A 429 -2.94 30.46 -10.51
C ILE A 429 -2.80 29.07 -11.11
N ALA A 430 -2.65 28.07 -10.25
CA ALA A 430 -2.67 26.66 -10.63
C ALA A 430 -4.05 26.07 -10.29
N ASN A 431 -4.65 25.39 -11.26
CA ASN A 431 -5.88 24.63 -11.09
C ASN A 431 -5.62 23.14 -11.31
N ASN A 432 -6.47 22.29 -10.74
CA ASN A 432 -6.40 20.84 -10.92
C ASN A 432 -7.73 20.33 -11.50
N PRO A 433 -7.87 20.29 -12.84
CA PRO A 433 -9.12 19.94 -13.49
C PRO A 433 -9.65 18.57 -13.04
N GLY A 434 -10.90 18.55 -12.57
CA GLY A 434 -11.57 17.34 -12.10
C GLY A 434 -11.54 17.14 -10.59
N MET A 435 -10.62 17.80 -9.86
CA MET A 435 -10.59 17.76 -8.39
C MET A 435 -11.64 18.66 -7.75
N ASP A 436 -12.13 19.66 -8.48
CA ASP A 436 -13.28 20.50 -8.06
C ASP A 436 -14.56 19.67 -7.81
N LYS A 437 -14.60 18.42 -8.29
CA LYS A 437 -15.71 17.48 -8.04
C LYS A 437 -15.71 16.90 -6.61
N TYR A 438 -14.59 17.03 -5.89
CA TYR A 438 -14.37 16.48 -4.55
C TYR A 438 -13.94 17.59 -3.56
N PRO A 439 -14.78 18.63 -3.35
CA PRO A 439 -14.43 19.78 -2.49
C PRO A 439 -14.15 19.41 -1.03
N GLU A 440 -14.60 18.24 -0.58
CA GLU A 440 -14.32 17.68 0.74
C GLU A 440 -12.87 17.24 0.93
N LEU A 441 -12.12 17.01 -0.16
CA LEU A 441 -10.71 16.59 -0.13
C LEU A 441 -9.78 17.78 0.10
N LYS A 442 -9.89 18.44 1.26
CA LYS A 442 -9.13 19.65 1.60
C LYS A 442 -7.64 19.38 1.84
N ASP A 443 -6.80 20.15 1.16
CA ASP A 443 -5.32 20.07 1.19
C ASP A 443 -4.79 18.63 1.01
N PHE A 444 -5.43 17.88 0.10
CA PHE A 444 -5.17 16.45 -0.12
C PHE A 444 -4.08 16.21 -1.18
N ASP A 445 -3.15 15.31 -0.88
CA ASP A 445 -2.05 14.94 -1.77
C ASP A 445 -2.43 13.76 -2.69
N TYR A 446 -3.03 14.07 -3.84
CA TYR A 446 -3.51 13.06 -4.80
C TYR A 446 -2.40 12.16 -5.36
N GLN A 447 -1.23 12.73 -5.67
CA GLN A 447 -0.11 11.96 -6.21
C GLN A 447 0.37 10.93 -5.20
N ARG A 448 0.58 11.36 -3.96
CA ARG A 448 1.05 10.49 -2.89
C ARG A 448 0.04 9.41 -2.55
N TRP A 449 -1.25 9.75 -2.54
CA TRP A 449 -2.31 8.76 -2.37
C TRP A 449 -2.24 7.68 -3.44
N PHE A 450 -2.19 8.07 -4.71
CA PHE A 450 -2.15 7.13 -5.82
C PHE A 450 -0.89 6.26 -5.80
N LEU A 451 0.28 6.85 -5.58
CA LEU A 451 1.55 6.12 -5.48
C LEU A 451 1.53 5.07 -4.35
N SER A 452 0.78 5.34 -3.29
CA SER A 452 0.69 4.45 -2.12
C SER A 452 -0.26 3.27 -2.31
N LEU A 453 -1.21 3.35 -3.25
CA LEU A 453 -2.23 2.30 -3.46
C LEU A 453 -1.68 1.01 -4.10
N GLY A 454 -0.66 1.12 -4.97
CA GLY A 454 -0.20 -0.01 -5.80
C GLY A 454 0.19 -1.28 -5.04
N HIS A 455 0.49 -1.17 -3.74
CA HIS A 455 0.88 -2.31 -2.88
C HIS A 455 0.30 -2.24 -1.46
N GLY A 456 -0.83 -1.55 -1.25
CA GLY A 456 -1.43 -1.30 0.07
C GLY A 456 -2.85 -1.84 0.29
N GLN A 457 -3.39 -1.61 1.49
CA GLN A 457 -4.76 -1.90 1.94
C GLN A 457 -5.19 -3.37 1.89
N ALA A 458 -4.26 -4.31 2.03
CA ALA A 458 -4.58 -5.72 1.86
C ALA A 458 -5.62 -6.25 2.86
N LEU A 459 -5.58 -5.78 4.12
CA LEU A 459 -6.60 -6.13 5.11
C LEU A 459 -7.99 -5.69 4.63
N TRP A 460 -8.13 -4.44 4.20
CA TRP A 460 -9.42 -3.86 3.81
C TRP A 460 -9.98 -4.51 2.56
N ALA A 461 -9.11 -4.83 1.59
CA ALA A 461 -9.47 -5.62 0.42
C ALA A 461 -10.01 -7.00 0.83
N GLY A 462 -9.36 -7.70 1.76
CA GLY A 462 -9.84 -8.98 2.30
C GLY A 462 -11.17 -8.86 3.05
N LEU A 463 -11.32 -7.84 3.88
CA LEU A 463 -12.54 -7.57 4.64
C LEU A 463 -13.73 -7.19 3.75
N SER A 464 -13.52 -6.70 2.52
CA SER A 464 -14.61 -6.37 1.59
C SER A 464 -15.44 -7.60 1.19
N ALA A 465 -14.86 -8.80 1.25
CA ALA A 465 -15.53 -10.06 0.96
C ALA A 465 -16.39 -10.59 2.13
N ILE A 466 -16.23 -10.03 3.33
CA ILE A 466 -16.96 -10.46 4.53
C ILE A 466 -18.27 -9.68 4.61
N ASN A 467 -19.39 -10.42 4.64
CA ASN A 467 -20.75 -9.86 4.70
C ASN A 467 -21.17 -9.52 6.14
N GLN A 468 -20.30 -8.84 6.89
CA GLN A 468 -20.62 -8.26 8.20
C GLN A 468 -20.56 -6.73 8.07
N PRO A 469 -21.58 -6.02 8.55
CA PRO A 469 -21.64 -4.57 8.40
C PRO A 469 -20.59 -3.87 9.28
N ILE A 470 -20.40 -4.34 10.51
CA ILE A 470 -19.38 -3.89 11.45
C ILE A 470 -18.27 -4.95 11.52
N LYS A 471 -17.05 -4.55 11.23
CA LYS A 471 -15.87 -5.42 11.25
C LYS A 471 -15.03 -5.15 12.50
N SER A 472 -14.57 -6.21 13.15
CA SER A 472 -13.60 -6.10 14.25
C SER A 472 -12.21 -6.40 13.70
N VAL A 473 -11.33 -5.40 13.72
CA VAL A 473 -9.95 -5.49 13.25
C VAL A 473 -9.02 -5.56 14.44
N LEU A 474 -8.10 -6.52 14.41
CA LEU A 474 -7.04 -6.65 15.40
C LEU A 474 -5.74 -6.08 14.86
N TRP A 475 -5.17 -5.15 15.62
CA TRP A 475 -3.87 -4.57 15.38
C TRP A 475 -2.84 -5.23 16.29
N ASN A 476 -1.72 -5.70 15.74
CA ASN A 476 -0.62 -6.24 16.53
C ASN A 476 0.35 -5.11 16.91
N SER A 477 0.24 -4.57 18.12
CA SER A 477 1.15 -3.51 18.63
C SER A 477 2.58 -4.01 18.87
N LYS A 478 2.75 -5.30 19.14
CA LYS A 478 4.04 -5.98 19.29
C LYS A 478 4.52 -6.66 18.01
N SER A 479 4.20 -6.08 16.84
CA SER A 479 4.77 -6.59 15.59
C SER A 479 6.29 -6.66 15.68
N SER A 480 6.88 -7.66 15.03
CA SER A 480 8.28 -8.01 15.24
C SER A 480 9.24 -6.82 15.07
N ILE A 481 9.83 -6.40 16.20
CA ILE A 481 10.77 -5.26 16.28
C ILE A 481 12.01 -5.50 15.41
N ASP A 482 12.41 -6.76 15.22
CA ASP A 482 13.63 -7.13 14.50
C ASP A 482 13.35 -7.69 13.09
N LYS A 483 13.32 -6.80 12.11
CA LYS A 483 13.28 -7.17 10.68
C LYS A 483 14.57 -7.82 10.19
N ASN A 484 15.62 -7.97 11.00
CA ASN A 484 16.94 -8.46 10.56
C ASN A 484 17.20 -9.95 10.86
N GLY A 485 16.24 -10.67 11.42
CA GLY A 485 16.37 -12.11 11.66
C GLY A 485 16.82 -12.91 10.43
N HIS A 486 17.75 -13.85 10.58
CA HIS A 486 18.31 -14.63 9.46
C HIS A 486 17.58 -15.97 9.25
N LEU A 487 16.57 -16.26 10.06
CA LEU A 487 15.77 -17.48 10.00
C LEU A 487 14.31 -17.13 9.72
N CYS A 488 13.60 -18.05 9.07
CA CYS A 488 12.16 -18.03 8.90
C CYS A 488 11.59 -19.44 9.15
N ILE A 489 10.27 -19.54 9.29
CA ILE A 489 9.59 -20.81 9.55
C ILE A 489 8.77 -21.19 8.33
N LYS A 490 8.99 -22.40 7.81
CA LYS A 490 8.22 -22.97 6.70
C LYS A 490 7.24 -24.02 7.23
N ALA A 491 6.02 -24.02 6.69
CA ALA A 491 4.97 -25.00 6.92
C ALA A 491 4.97 -26.03 5.79
N ILE A 492 4.94 -27.32 6.13
CA ILE A 492 4.88 -28.43 5.17
C ILE A 492 3.46 -28.99 5.18
N LEU A 493 2.82 -29.02 4.01
CA LEU A 493 1.44 -29.43 3.86
C LEU A 493 1.30 -30.90 3.39
N SER A 494 0.13 -31.49 3.62
CA SER A 494 -0.14 -32.91 3.29
C SER A 494 -0.12 -33.24 1.80
N ASN A 495 -0.21 -32.21 0.95
CA ASN A 495 -0.05 -32.33 -0.49
C ASN A 495 1.40 -32.15 -0.98
N GLY A 496 2.37 -31.93 -0.07
CA GLY A 496 3.77 -31.66 -0.42
C GLY A 496 4.11 -30.18 -0.58
N ASP A 497 3.11 -29.29 -0.52
CA ASP A 497 3.35 -27.86 -0.69
C ASP A 497 4.05 -27.27 0.52
N ILE A 498 4.80 -26.19 0.25
CA ILE A 498 5.48 -25.41 1.27
C ILE A 498 4.84 -24.02 1.33
N ARG A 499 4.60 -23.56 2.56
CA ARG A 499 4.22 -22.18 2.89
C ARG A 499 5.22 -21.62 3.88
N TYR A 500 5.26 -20.30 4.02
CA TYR A 500 6.05 -19.63 5.04
C TYR A 500 5.12 -18.93 6.01
N VAL A 501 5.51 -18.90 7.28
CA VAL A 501 4.80 -18.11 8.29
C VAL A 501 4.94 -16.63 7.92
N GLN A 502 3.82 -15.93 7.88
CA GLN A 502 3.75 -14.53 7.47
C GLN A 502 3.19 -13.67 8.59
N GLU A 503 3.71 -12.46 8.71
CA GLU A 503 3.15 -11.36 9.48
C GLU A 503 2.81 -10.23 8.49
N ARG A 504 1.57 -9.72 8.53
CA ARG A 504 1.11 -8.62 7.66
C ARG A 504 1.39 -8.87 6.15
N GLY A 505 1.29 -10.13 5.72
CA GLY A 505 1.50 -10.56 4.33
C GLY A 505 2.96 -10.71 3.89
N ARG A 506 3.93 -10.56 4.80
CA ARG A 506 5.37 -10.73 4.54
C ARG A 506 5.95 -11.89 5.34
N VAL A 507 6.96 -12.56 4.81
CA VAL A 507 7.63 -13.68 5.48
C VAL A 507 8.25 -13.20 6.79
N GLN A 508 7.82 -13.83 7.89
CA GLN A 508 8.28 -13.44 9.21
C GLN A 508 9.72 -13.91 9.44
N ARG A 509 10.54 -12.99 9.96
CA ARG A 509 11.95 -13.21 10.25
C ARG A 509 12.16 -13.36 11.75
N TYR A 510 13.10 -14.22 12.13
CA TYR A 510 13.41 -14.56 13.51
C TYR A 510 14.93 -14.66 13.73
N ASN A 511 15.36 -14.41 14.96
CA ASN A 511 16.66 -14.86 15.46
C ASN A 511 16.58 -16.36 15.85
N THR A 512 17.72 -16.95 16.21
CA THR A 512 17.83 -18.39 16.53
C THR A 512 16.88 -18.82 17.64
N GLU A 513 17.00 -18.20 18.82
CA GLU A 513 16.20 -18.53 20.01
C GLU A 513 14.69 -18.39 19.74
N ARG A 514 14.27 -17.27 19.15
CA ARG A 514 12.83 -17.01 18.88
C ARG A 514 12.29 -17.97 17.83
N SER A 515 13.08 -18.34 16.81
CA SER A 515 12.65 -19.26 15.76
C SER A 515 12.33 -20.66 16.31
N GLU A 516 13.13 -21.14 17.26
CA GLU A 516 12.94 -22.45 17.90
C GLU A 516 11.71 -22.46 18.81
N ILE A 517 11.52 -21.40 19.61
CA ILE A 517 10.36 -21.24 20.49
C ILE A 517 9.07 -21.22 19.66
N VAL A 518 8.99 -20.35 18.65
CA VAL A 518 7.78 -20.20 17.83
C VAL A 518 7.51 -21.47 17.01
N CYS A 519 8.54 -22.11 16.44
CA CYS A 519 8.38 -23.36 15.69
C CYS A 519 7.85 -24.48 16.61
N SER A 520 8.37 -24.58 17.83
CA SER A 520 7.91 -25.54 18.84
C SER A 520 6.46 -25.31 19.22
N GLN A 521 6.06 -24.06 19.45
CA GLN A 521 4.67 -23.69 19.75
C GLN A 521 3.71 -24.02 18.61
N LEU A 522 4.08 -23.71 17.36
CA LEU A 522 3.28 -24.02 16.18
C LEU A 522 3.09 -25.54 15.99
N ASN A 523 4.15 -26.33 16.18
CA ASN A 523 4.06 -27.79 16.11
C ASN A 523 3.22 -28.39 17.26
N LYS A 524 3.29 -27.82 18.47
CA LYS A 524 2.38 -28.20 19.57
C LYS A 524 0.92 -27.91 19.20
N TRP A 525 0.66 -26.77 18.57
CA TRP A 525 -0.69 -26.41 18.12
C TRP A 525 -1.25 -27.38 17.05
N ILE A 526 -0.40 -27.88 16.15
CA ILE A 526 -0.78 -28.96 15.22
C ILE A 526 -1.19 -30.21 16.00
N ALA A 527 -0.36 -30.67 16.95
CA ALA A 527 -0.63 -31.87 17.72
C ALA A 527 -1.95 -31.77 18.51
N ASP A 528 -2.19 -30.64 19.16
CA ASP A 528 -3.41 -30.41 19.94
C ASP A 528 -4.66 -30.30 19.07
N SER A 529 -4.56 -29.62 17.93
CA SER A 529 -5.66 -29.48 16.97
C SER A 529 -6.03 -30.83 16.35
N LYS A 530 -5.02 -31.67 16.04
CA LYS A 530 -5.21 -33.03 15.51
C LYS A 530 -5.85 -33.97 16.53
N LYS A 531 -5.45 -33.91 17.81
CA LYS A 531 -6.09 -34.69 18.90
C LYS A 531 -7.57 -34.36 19.04
N LYS A 532 -7.96 -33.11 18.78
CA LYS A 532 -9.35 -32.64 18.83
C LYS A 532 -10.15 -32.94 17.55
N GLY A 533 -9.56 -33.62 16.57
CA GLY A 533 -10.22 -33.93 15.29
C GLY A 533 -10.43 -32.72 14.36
N ASN A 534 -9.85 -31.56 14.70
CA ASN A 534 -10.00 -30.31 13.95
C ASN A 534 -8.61 -29.79 13.55
N PRO A 535 -7.97 -30.39 12.52
CA PRO A 535 -6.57 -30.15 12.19
C PRO A 535 -6.32 -28.71 11.69
N LEU A 536 -5.09 -28.24 11.86
CA LEU A 536 -4.63 -26.98 11.28
C LEU A 536 -4.47 -27.14 9.77
N CYS A 537 -5.06 -26.24 9.01
CA CYS A 537 -5.16 -26.30 7.56
C CYS A 537 -4.81 -24.96 6.91
N TYR A 538 -4.39 -25.05 5.65
CA TYR A 538 -4.28 -23.93 4.73
C TYR A 538 -5.30 -24.10 3.61
N SER A 539 -5.89 -23.01 3.14
CA SER A 539 -6.64 -23.03 1.88
C SER A 539 -5.73 -23.37 0.72
N SER A 540 -6.27 -23.99 -0.33
CA SER A 540 -5.49 -24.38 -1.51
C SER A 540 -4.85 -23.20 -2.28
N ASP A 541 -5.36 -21.98 -2.11
CA ASP A 541 -4.73 -20.72 -2.55
C ASP A 541 -3.73 -20.13 -1.56
N GLY A 542 -3.67 -20.67 -0.34
CA GLY A 542 -2.78 -20.24 0.74
C GLY A 542 -3.13 -18.85 1.29
N ASN A 543 -4.35 -18.37 1.07
CA ASN A 543 -4.81 -17.07 1.56
C ASN A 543 -5.41 -17.13 2.96
N ILE A 544 -5.90 -18.31 3.38
CA ILE A 544 -6.53 -18.53 4.68
C ILE A 544 -5.79 -19.66 5.37
N GLN A 545 -5.54 -19.48 6.67
CA GLN A 545 -4.97 -20.50 7.55
C GLN A 545 -5.78 -20.53 8.85
N GLY A 546 -5.83 -21.68 9.50
CA GLY A 546 -6.66 -21.87 10.69
C GLY A 546 -7.07 -23.32 10.84
N ARG A 547 -7.86 -23.63 11.86
CA ARG A 547 -8.39 -24.98 12.00
C ARG A 547 -9.46 -25.24 10.94
N HIS A 548 -9.57 -26.50 10.55
CA HIS A 548 -10.48 -26.94 9.48
C HIS A 548 -11.90 -26.39 9.67
N ASP A 549 -12.52 -26.62 10.84
CA ASP A 549 -13.92 -26.27 11.07
C ASP A 549 -14.13 -24.75 11.20
N ASP A 550 -13.14 -24.04 11.75
CA ASP A 550 -13.19 -22.58 11.90
C ASP A 550 -13.20 -21.90 10.52
N ILE A 551 -12.41 -22.40 9.56
CA ILE A 551 -12.40 -21.86 8.19
C ILE A 551 -13.70 -22.19 7.47
N GLN A 552 -14.17 -23.45 7.54
CA GLN A 552 -15.38 -23.84 6.81
C GLN A 552 -16.63 -23.13 7.33
N SER A 553 -16.75 -22.95 8.64
CA SER A 553 -17.92 -22.29 9.26
C SER A 553 -18.03 -20.80 8.93
N ASN A 554 -16.91 -20.12 8.68
CA ASN A 554 -16.88 -18.69 8.38
C ASN A 554 -16.82 -18.37 6.87
N SER A 555 -16.90 -19.39 6.01
CA SER A 555 -16.83 -19.23 4.56
C SER A 555 -18.20 -19.37 3.91
N THR A 556 -18.52 -18.49 2.96
CA THR A 556 -19.80 -18.54 2.21
C THR A 556 -19.85 -19.68 1.19
N GLN A 557 -18.70 -20.25 0.86
CA GLN A 557 -18.55 -21.40 -0.04
C GLN A 557 -17.57 -22.42 0.57
N PRO A 558 -17.73 -23.73 0.28
CA PRO A 558 -16.79 -24.74 0.72
C PRO A 558 -15.38 -24.43 0.22
N ILE A 559 -14.43 -24.30 1.15
CA ILE A 559 -13.02 -24.02 0.81
C ILE A 559 -12.27 -25.35 0.73
N ASN A 560 -11.47 -25.53 -0.32
CA ASN A 560 -10.56 -26.67 -0.38
C ASN A 560 -9.38 -26.45 0.58
N LEU A 561 -9.32 -27.25 1.65
CA LEU A 561 -8.36 -27.14 2.73
C LEU A 561 -7.31 -28.26 2.67
N ILE A 562 -6.08 -27.92 3.01
CA ILE A 562 -4.91 -28.78 2.98
C ILE A 562 -4.28 -28.80 4.36
N GLU A 563 -4.26 -29.96 5.00
CA GLU A 563 -3.71 -30.15 6.35
C GLU A 563 -2.22 -29.74 6.41
N CYS A 564 -1.86 -28.98 7.45
CA CYS A 564 -0.48 -28.68 7.80
C CYS A 564 0.10 -29.84 8.63
N LEU A 565 1.18 -30.44 8.14
CA LEU A 565 1.81 -31.60 8.79
C LEU A 565 2.79 -31.19 9.88
N ARG A 566 3.62 -30.19 9.60
CA ARG A 566 4.64 -29.68 10.53
C ARG A 566 5.20 -28.33 10.09
N PHE A 567 5.83 -27.65 11.04
CA PHE A 567 6.65 -26.46 10.82
C PHE A 567 8.14 -26.79 11.00
N GLU A 568 8.99 -26.18 10.18
CA GLU A 568 10.45 -26.32 10.23
C GLU A 568 11.11 -24.93 10.18
N VAL A 569 12.18 -24.75 10.95
CA VAL A 569 13.05 -23.58 10.84
C VAL A 569 13.94 -23.73 9.61
N THR A 570 14.10 -22.65 8.84
CA THR A 570 15.01 -22.60 7.68
C THR A 570 15.67 -21.24 7.58
N GLN A 571 16.76 -21.16 6.81
CA GLN A 571 17.45 -19.91 6.58
C GLN A 571 16.62 -18.99 5.67
N TYR A 572 16.47 -17.74 6.07
CA TYR A 572 15.84 -16.71 5.26
C TYR A 572 16.77 -16.33 4.10
N THR A 573 16.19 -16.10 2.93
CA THR A 573 16.89 -15.55 1.77
C THR A 573 16.03 -14.52 1.06
N ARG A 574 16.66 -13.61 0.32
CA ARG A 574 15.93 -12.65 -0.53
C ARG A 574 15.05 -13.34 -1.58
N GLY A 575 15.44 -14.54 -2.04
CA GLY A 575 14.62 -15.33 -2.95
C GLY A 575 13.32 -15.80 -2.31
N ILE A 576 13.34 -16.16 -1.02
CA ILE A 576 12.13 -16.53 -0.27
C ILE A 576 11.19 -15.33 -0.18
N SER A 577 11.67 -14.14 0.19
CA SER A 577 10.81 -12.96 0.28
C SER A 577 10.24 -12.55 -1.07
N GLN A 578 11.04 -12.57 -2.15
CA GLN A 578 10.55 -12.24 -3.50
C GLN A 578 9.44 -13.18 -4.00
N LEU A 579 9.45 -14.44 -3.58
CA LEU A 579 8.45 -15.43 -3.98
C LEU A 579 7.23 -15.47 -3.06
N HIS A 580 7.39 -15.10 -1.79
CA HIS A 580 6.38 -15.35 -0.77
C HIS A 580 5.83 -14.09 -0.11
N ASP A 581 6.51 -12.95 -0.14
CA ASP A 581 5.93 -11.69 0.31
C ASP A 581 4.80 -11.30 -0.65
N LYS A 582 3.59 -11.21 -0.12
CA LYS A 582 2.39 -10.95 -0.93
C LYS A 582 2.11 -9.47 -1.06
N ILE A 583 2.44 -8.69 -0.02
CA ILE A 583 1.92 -7.34 0.19
C ILE A 583 3.01 -6.46 0.78
N LYS A 584 3.06 -5.18 0.35
CA LYS A 584 3.92 -4.18 0.99
C LYS A 584 3.24 -3.64 2.24
N ASN A 585 2.04 -3.08 2.14
CA ASN A 585 1.34 -2.51 3.29
C ASN A 585 0.03 -3.25 3.55
N PHE A 586 -0.15 -3.72 4.78
CA PHE A 586 -1.30 -4.51 5.18
C PHE A 586 -2.49 -3.64 5.57
N TYR A 587 -2.26 -2.58 6.35
CA TYR A 587 -3.28 -1.64 6.79
C TYR A 587 -3.34 -0.40 5.88
N THR A 588 -2.20 0.10 5.41
CA THR A 588 -2.13 1.41 4.73
C THR A 588 -2.10 1.29 3.20
N PRO A 589 -2.38 2.36 2.42
CA PRO A 589 -2.65 3.73 2.84
C PRO A 589 -4.02 3.94 3.49
N LEU A 590 -4.13 4.88 4.42
CA LEU A 590 -5.39 5.35 5.00
C LEU A 590 -5.38 6.88 5.09
N VAL A 591 -6.55 7.51 5.03
CA VAL A 591 -6.68 8.95 5.22
C VAL A 591 -7.22 9.24 6.61
N TYR A 592 -6.69 10.28 7.27
CA TYR A 592 -7.22 10.78 8.53
C TYR A 592 -7.37 12.30 8.50
N PHE A 593 -8.23 12.79 9.39
CA PHE A 593 -8.53 14.21 9.54
C PHE A 593 -7.56 14.86 10.51
N PHE A 594 -7.11 16.06 10.16
CA PHE A 594 -6.19 16.84 10.98
C PHE A 594 -6.79 18.22 11.22
N ASP A 595 -6.92 18.61 12.48
CA ASP A 595 -7.48 19.90 12.88
C ASP A 595 -6.47 21.02 12.60
N GLU A 596 -6.87 21.97 11.77
CA GLU A 596 -6.01 23.07 11.35
C GLU A 596 -5.64 24.02 12.50
N ASN A 597 -6.44 24.07 13.57
CA ASN A 597 -6.21 25.01 14.67
C ASN A 597 -5.30 24.44 15.76
N SER A 598 -5.44 23.14 16.06
CA SER A 598 -4.73 22.48 17.16
C SER A 598 -3.45 21.77 16.69
N ASN A 599 -3.26 21.61 15.38
CA ASN A 599 -2.15 20.88 14.79
C ASN A 599 -2.05 19.42 15.30
N GLN A 600 -3.20 18.77 15.49
CA GLN A 600 -3.34 17.39 15.95
C GLN A 600 -4.36 16.65 15.08
N PRO A 601 -4.35 15.30 15.06
CA PRO A 601 -5.43 14.53 14.47
C PRO A 601 -6.78 14.93 15.08
N LEU A 602 -7.80 15.02 14.25
CA LEU A 602 -9.13 15.45 14.67
C LEU A 602 -9.82 14.32 15.44
N VAL A 603 -10.21 14.63 16.68
CA VAL A 603 -10.93 13.72 17.57
C VAL A 603 -12.39 14.15 17.68
N VAL A 604 -13.32 13.21 17.51
CA VAL A 604 -14.77 13.41 17.65
C VAL A 604 -15.27 12.39 18.67
N ASP A 605 -15.90 12.84 19.75
CA ASP A 605 -16.44 11.97 20.82
C ASP A 605 -15.48 10.84 21.24
N ASN A 606 -14.28 11.24 21.64
CA ASN A 606 -13.19 10.33 22.07
C ASN A 606 -12.79 9.30 21.00
N SER A 607 -13.04 9.61 19.73
CA SER A 607 -12.84 8.71 18.61
C SER A 607 -12.11 9.39 17.46
N VAL A 608 -11.35 8.61 16.70
CA VAL A 608 -10.63 9.07 15.50
C VAL A 608 -11.06 8.23 14.30
N PHE A 609 -11.30 8.91 13.19
CA PHE A 609 -11.82 8.29 11.97
C PHE A 609 -10.74 8.19 10.89
N LEU A 610 -10.62 7.00 10.32
CA LEU A 610 -9.77 6.69 9.17
C LEU A 610 -10.65 6.34 7.97
N ILE A 611 -10.19 6.68 6.77
CA ILE A 611 -10.93 6.44 5.53
C ILE A 611 -10.05 5.63 4.57
N THR A 612 -10.59 4.54 4.05
CA THR A 612 -9.91 3.70 3.05
C THR A 612 -10.04 4.29 1.65
N THR A 613 -11.18 4.92 1.34
CA THR A 613 -11.50 5.43 0.01
C THR A 613 -11.90 6.91 0.09
N PRO A 614 -10.95 7.86 -0.03
CA PRO A 614 -11.23 9.28 0.13
C PRO A 614 -12.23 9.83 -0.91
N MET A 615 -12.36 9.20 -2.07
CA MET A 615 -13.34 9.63 -3.09
C MET A 615 -14.80 9.46 -2.66
N ASP A 616 -15.05 8.63 -1.63
CA ASP A 616 -16.39 8.43 -1.05
C ASP A 616 -16.63 9.34 0.17
N LEU A 617 -15.69 10.23 0.50
CA LEU A 617 -15.69 11.02 1.73
C LEU A 617 -16.96 11.87 1.91
N LYS A 618 -17.50 12.41 0.81
CA LYS A 618 -18.76 13.14 0.82
C LYS A 618 -19.90 12.37 1.51
N PHE A 619 -20.04 11.08 1.23
CA PHE A 619 -21.12 10.26 1.79
C PHE A 619 -20.97 10.07 3.30
N TYR A 620 -19.74 9.94 3.78
CA TYR A 620 -19.47 9.84 5.21
C TYR A 620 -19.73 11.17 5.93
N ILE A 621 -19.26 12.30 5.36
CA ILE A 621 -19.50 13.63 5.94
C ILE A 621 -21.01 13.95 6.01
N GLU A 622 -21.77 13.63 4.96
CA GLU A 622 -23.23 13.80 4.94
C GLU A 622 -23.91 12.95 6.04
N ASN A 623 -23.45 11.72 6.24
CA ASN A 623 -23.95 10.86 7.31
C ASN A 623 -23.64 11.40 8.70
N TRP A 624 -22.39 11.80 8.96
CA TRP A 624 -21.99 12.34 10.26
C TRP A 624 -22.72 13.66 10.58
N SER A 625 -22.90 14.50 9.57
CA SER A 625 -23.66 15.76 9.72
C SER A 625 -25.13 15.51 10.07
N SER A 626 -25.72 14.39 9.64
CA SER A 626 -27.13 14.06 9.91
C SER A 626 -27.44 13.68 11.36
N ILE A 627 -26.39 13.45 12.15
CA ILE A 627 -26.46 13.17 13.59
C ILE A 627 -25.70 14.21 14.42
N ASP A 628 -25.57 15.42 13.85
CA ASP A 628 -24.95 16.58 14.49
C ASP A 628 -23.49 16.36 14.94
N PHE A 629 -22.75 15.44 14.30
CA PHE A 629 -21.30 15.34 14.54
C PHE A 629 -20.58 16.56 13.96
N PRO A 630 -19.94 17.42 14.79
CA PRO A 630 -19.37 18.66 14.32
C PRO A 630 -17.98 18.44 13.71
N LEU A 631 -17.90 18.46 12.38
CA LEU A 631 -16.61 18.55 11.68
C LEU A 631 -16.07 19.97 11.77
N LYS A 632 -15.01 20.15 12.58
CA LYS A 632 -14.20 21.39 12.62
C LYS A 632 -13.50 21.64 11.28
N SER A 633 -12.82 22.80 11.14
CA SER A 633 -11.92 23.00 10.00
C SER A 633 -10.85 21.93 10.00
N TYR A 634 -10.68 21.27 8.86
CA TYR A 634 -9.81 20.11 8.72
C TYR A 634 -9.01 20.17 7.42
N ARG A 635 -7.86 19.52 7.46
CA ARG A 635 -7.12 19.06 6.29
C ARG A 635 -6.99 17.54 6.33
N LEU A 636 -6.72 16.93 5.17
CA LEU A 636 -6.55 15.49 5.07
C LEU A 636 -5.07 15.12 5.00
N ASN A 637 -4.69 14.12 5.80
CA ASN A 637 -3.36 13.53 5.77
C ASN A 637 -3.44 12.05 5.42
N ILE A 638 -2.36 11.53 4.84
CA ILE A 638 -2.24 10.13 4.43
C ILE A 638 -1.30 9.43 5.41
N ILE A 639 -1.73 8.29 5.93
CA ILE A 639 -0.87 7.31 6.59
C ILE A 639 -0.40 6.36 5.48
N GLU A 640 0.85 6.43 5.06
CA GLU A 640 1.33 5.71 3.86
C GLU A 640 1.79 4.29 4.12
N ALA A 641 2.47 4.08 5.24
CA ALA A 641 3.14 2.83 5.56
C ALA A 641 2.62 2.27 6.89
N ASP A 642 2.65 0.95 7.01
CA ASP A 642 2.19 0.26 8.22
C ASP A 642 2.97 0.74 9.47
N GLU A 643 4.23 1.16 9.33
CA GLU A 643 5.00 1.73 10.44
C GLU A 643 4.43 3.06 10.95
N ASP A 644 3.88 3.89 10.05
CA ASP A 644 3.23 5.14 10.45
C ASP A 644 1.83 4.87 10.99
N PHE A 645 1.16 3.82 10.52
CA PHE A 645 -0.07 3.32 11.14
C PHE A 645 0.19 2.82 12.56
N ASP A 646 1.29 2.09 12.78
CA ASP A 646 1.67 1.65 14.13
C ASP A 646 1.88 2.85 15.06
N LYS A 647 2.61 3.88 14.63
CA LYS A 647 2.78 5.12 15.44
C LYS A 647 1.44 5.78 15.73
N PHE A 648 0.57 5.88 14.74
CA PHE A 648 -0.76 6.46 14.88
C PHE A 648 -1.61 5.68 15.90
N MET A 649 -1.61 4.35 15.81
CA MET A 649 -2.36 3.48 16.72
C MET A 649 -1.80 3.51 18.15
N HIS A 650 -0.47 3.58 18.33
CA HIS A 650 0.13 3.78 19.65
C HIS A 650 -0.30 5.11 20.28
N TRP A 651 -0.29 6.19 19.49
CA TRP A 651 -0.79 7.50 19.95
C TRP A 651 -2.26 7.41 20.36
N ALA A 652 -3.13 6.91 19.49
CA ALA A 652 -4.56 6.80 19.78
C ALA A 652 -4.84 5.96 21.04
N THR A 653 -4.12 4.83 21.20
CA THR A 653 -4.26 3.95 22.35
C THR A 653 -3.77 4.60 23.64
N ALA A 654 -2.64 5.31 23.60
CA ALA A 654 -2.08 6.01 24.76
C ALA A 654 -2.99 7.13 25.28
N GLU A 655 -3.69 7.82 24.37
CA GLU A 655 -4.67 8.85 24.70
C GLU A 655 -6.06 8.29 25.03
N GLY A 656 -6.28 6.97 24.89
CA GLY A 656 -7.56 6.31 25.16
C GLY A 656 -8.63 6.56 24.10
N PHE A 657 -8.23 6.86 22.86
CA PHE A 657 -9.15 7.08 21.75
C PHE A 657 -9.55 5.79 21.03
N SER A 658 -10.83 5.71 20.67
CA SER A 658 -11.36 4.64 19.81
C SER A 658 -11.02 4.93 18.35
N VAL A 659 -10.56 3.93 17.60
CA VAL A 659 -10.22 4.08 16.18
C VAL A 659 -11.25 3.37 15.31
N PHE A 660 -11.92 4.13 14.44
CA PHE A 660 -12.87 3.61 13.47
C PHE A 660 -12.38 3.81 12.03
N VAL A 661 -12.63 2.83 11.17
CA VAL A 661 -12.32 2.91 9.73
C VAL A 661 -13.62 2.84 8.93
N ASP A 662 -13.78 3.80 8.00
CA ASP A 662 -15.00 4.00 7.21
C ASP A 662 -16.30 3.99 8.04
N PRO A 663 -16.39 4.77 9.15
CA PRO A 663 -17.54 4.70 10.04
C PRO A 663 -18.79 5.31 9.41
N PHE A 664 -19.89 4.59 9.49
CA PHE A 664 -21.22 5.03 9.08
C PHE A 664 -22.19 4.76 10.22
N PHE A 665 -22.93 5.77 10.65
CA PHE A 665 -23.78 5.73 11.84
C PHE A 665 -25.27 5.74 11.48
N ASP A 666 -26.10 5.21 12.36
CA ASP A 666 -27.54 5.41 12.30
C ASP A 666 -27.95 6.78 12.86
N LYS A 667 -29.25 7.06 12.87
CA LYS A 667 -29.81 8.32 13.39
C LYS A 667 -29.64 8.51 14.91
N SER A 668 -29.30 7.46 15.65
CA SER A 668 -29.00 7.54 17.08
C SER A 668 -27.52 7.71 17.38
N GLY A 669 -26.65 7.70 16.37
CA GLY A 669 -25.20 7.78 16.53
C GLY A 669 -24.51 6.44 16.78
N GLU A 670 -25.23 5.33 16.66
CA GLU A 670 -24.67 3.98 16.78
C GLU A 670 -24.05 3.56 15.44
N LEU A 671 -22.91 2.84 15.50
CA LEU A 671 -22.18 2.41 14.31
C LEU A 671 -23.00 1.38 13.53
N LEU A 672 -23.44 1.73 12.31
CA LEU A 672 -24.13 0.80 11.40
C LEU A 672 -23.16 -0.01 10.57
N LYS A 673 -22.11 0.63 10.05
CA LYS A 673 -21.14 0.02 9.13
C LYS A 673 -19.76 0.61 9.34
N GLY A 674 -18.73 -0.19 9.12
CA GLY A 674 -17.33 0.23 9.19
C GLY A 674 -16.48 -0.82 9.88
N ALA A 675 -15.33 -0.41 10.39
CA ALA A 675 -14.48 -1.26 11.21
C ALA A 675 -14.08 -0.58 12.51
N THR A 676 -13.98 -1.37 13.59
CA THR A 676 -13.32 -0.99 14.84
C THR A 676 -11.92 -1.59 14.85
N VAL A 677 -10.92 -0.82 15.27
CA VAL A 677 -9.54 -1.30 15.39
C VAL A 677 -9.16 -1.40 16.85
N ASN A 678 -8.84 -2.60 17.31
CA ASN A 678 -8.43 -2.87 18.69
C ASN A 678 -7.03 -3.47 18.74
N ASP A 679 -6.26 -3.13 19.77
CA ASP A 679 -5.00 -3.81 20.03
C ASP A 679 -5.24 -5.26 20.44
N MET A 680 -4.56 -6.18 19.76
CA MET A 680 -4.54 -7.60 20.08
C MET A 680 -4.04 -7.86 21.50
N GLU A 681 -3.09 -7.08 22.00
CA GLU A 681 -2.59 -7.23 23.37
C GLU A 681 -3.64 -6.90 24.42
N ASN A 682 -4.50 -5.90 24.16
CA ASN A 682 -5.61 -5.59 25.05
C ASN A 682 -6.62 -6.74 25.11
N LEU A 683 -6.78 -7.50 24.02
CA LEU A 683 -7.59 -8.71 24.02
C LEU A 683 -6.90 -9.89 24.71
N ASN A 684 -5.58 -10.01 24.64
CA ASN A 684 -4.83 -10.99 25.43
C ASN A 684 -4.92 -10.69 26.93
N HIS A 685 -5.06 -9.42 27.31
CA HIS A 685 -5.36 -8.99 28.68
C HIS A 685 -6.84 -9.12 29.05
N GLN A 686 -7.77 -9.05 28.09
CA GLN A 686 -9.21 -9.29 28.31
C GLN A 686 -9.60 -10.78 28.23
N VAL A 687 -8.76 -11.62 27.61
CA VAL A 687 -8.92 -13.08 27.48
C VAL A 687 -7.73 -13.80 28.14
N ALA A 688 -7.42 -13.41 29.38
CA ALA A 688 -6.92 -14.27 30.46
C ALA A 688 -6.68 -13.46 31.75
N PRO A 689 -7.19 -13.89 32.90
CA PRO A 689 -8.54 -14.29 33.24
C PRO A 689 -9.20 -13.17 34.08
N SER A 690 -10.18 -12.44 33.55
CA SER A 690 -11.10 -11.75 34.45
C SER A 690 -11.87 -12.82 35.22
N GLU A 691 -11.61 -12.85 36.53
CA GLU A 691 -12.23 -13.67 37.57
C GLU A 691 -11.85 -15.16 37.65
N ILE A 692 -10.55 -15.46 37.54
CA ILE A 692 -10.03 -16.58 38.34
C ILE A 692 -8.89 -16.03 39.18
N HIS A 693 -9.23 -15.46 40.34
CA HIS A 693 -8.33 -15.70 41.47
C HIS A 693 -8.14 -17.21 41.52
N SER A 694 -6.90 -17.70 41.53
CA SER A 694 -6.71 -19.13 41.75
C SER A 694 -7.15 -19.39 43.18
N ILE A 695 -8.42 -19.73 43.37
CA ILE A 695 -8.91 -20.27 44.63
C ILE A 695 -8.12 -21.56 44.78
N LEU A 696 -7.08 -21.49 45.59
CA LEU A 696 -6.22 -22.63 45.87
C LEU A 696 -7.05 -23.67 46.63
N PHE A 697 -7.96 -23.20 47.49
CA PHE A 697 -9.07 -23.97 48.03
C PHE A 697 -10.15 -23.07 48.64
N THR A 698 -11.33 -23.66 48.85
CA THR A 698 -12.44 -23.12 49.64
C THR A 698 -12.75 -24.12 50.75
N ILE A 699 -12.77 -23.70 52.01
CA ILE A 699 -13.22 -24.54 53.15
C ILE A 699 -14.56 -24.05 53.65
N ASP A 700 -15.53 -24.96 53.69
CA ASP A 700 -16.83 -24.78 54.35
C ASP A 700 -16.67 -24.80 55.88
N ASN A 701 -17.02 -23.69 56.52
CA ASN A 701 -17.05 -23.61 57.99
C ASN A 701 -18.38 -24.15 58.53
N LYS A 702 -18.37 -24.68 59.76
CA LYS A 702 -19.57 -25.29 60.41
C LYS A 702 -20.77 -24.35 60.54
N ASN A 703 -20.58 -23.04 60.45
CA ASN A 703 -21.61 -22.01 60.48
C ASN A 703 -22.12 -21.57 59.08
N GLY A 704 -21.65 -22.20 57.99
CA GLY A 704 -22.07 -21.89 56.62
C GLY A 704 -21.31 -20.72 55.96
N THR A 705 -20.19 -20.29 56.55
CA THR A 705 -19.27 -19.31 55.96
C THR A 705 -18.10 -20.02 55.26
N PHE A 706 -17.34 -19.30 54.42
CA PHE A 706 -16.22 -19.85 53.68
C PHE A 706 -14.91 -19.16 54.03
N THR A 707 -13.82 -19.92 54.05
CA THR A 707 -12.45 -19.37 54.04
C THR A 707 -11.81 -19.67 52.69
N HIS A 708 -11.27 -18.63 52.06
CA HIS A 708 -10.65 -18.72 50.75
C HIS A 708 -9.17 -18.33 50.84
N LEU A 709 -8.31 -19.15 50.22
CA LEU A 709 -6.90 -18.82 50.03
C LEU A 709 -6.66 -18.51 48.55
N PHE A 710 -6.08 -17.35 48.28
CA PHE A 710 -5.79 -16.85 46.95
C PHE A 710 -4.29 -16.65 46.77
N ARG A 711 -3.82 -16.78 45.53
CA ARG A 711 -2.49 -16.32 45.10
C ARG A 711 -2.69 -15.13 44.16
N ASP A 712 -2.10 -13.98 44.47
CA ASP A 712 -2.20 -12.74 43.69
C ASP A 712 -1.10 -12.64 42.59
N PHE A 713 -1.17 -11.60 41.75
CA PHE A 713 -0.33 -11.37 40.57
C PHE A 713 1.18 -11.31 40.85
N ASP A 714 1.58 -10.90 42.05
CA ASP A 714 2.99 -10.83 42.47
C ASP A 714 3.49 -12.11 43.18
N SER A 715 2.66 -13.17 43.22
CA SER A 715 2.84 -14.44 43.95
C SER A 715 2.37 -14.44 45.41
N ASP A 716 1.95 -13.28 45.92
CA ASP A 716 1.45 -13.07 47.29
C ASP A 716 0.25 -13.96 47.66
N LEU A 717 0.42 -14.80 48.68
CA LEU A 717 -0.63 -15.62 49.28
C LEU A 717 -1.52 -14.76 50.20
N THR A 718 -2.78 -14.56 49.81
CA THR A 718 -3.77 -13.81 50.60
C THR A 718 -4.87 -14.72 51.12
N LEU A 719 -5.07 -14.73 52.44
CA LEU A 719 -6.13 -15.46 53.12
C LEU A 719 -7.33 -14.52 53.37
N LEU A 720 -8.51 -14.84 52.83
CA LEU A 720 -9.76 -14.15 53.17
C LEU A 720 -10.50 -14.90 54.27
N LEU A 721 -10.67 -14.22 55.41
CA LEU A 721 -11.40 -14.66 56.58
C LEU A 721 -12.73 -13.91 56.66
N SER A 722 -13.78 -14.58 57.14
CA SER A 722 -14.95 -13.87 57.65
C SER A 722 -14.55 -13.06 58.88
N ASP A 723 -15.16 -11.90 59.12
CA ASP A 723 -14.95 -11.10 60.33
C ASP A 723 -15.24 -11.89 61.62
N GLU A 724 -16.21 -12.80 61.60
CA GLU A 724 -16.51 -13.73 62.70
C GLU A 724 -15.32 -14.65 63.06
N CYS A 725 -14.41 -14.92 62.11
CA CYS A 725 -13.21 -15.72 62.30
C CYS A 725 -12.13 -15.02 63.14
N THR A 726 -12.28 -13.74 63.46
CA THR A 726 -11.35 -13.00 64.34
C THR A 726 -11.81 -12.92 65.79
N GLY A 727 -13.02 -13.40 66.10
CA GLY A 727 -13.68 -13.28 67.41
C GLY A 727 -13.35 -14.36 68.45
N GLY A 728 -12.40 -15.28 68.16
CA GLY A 728 -11.94 -16.29 69.11
C GLY A 728 -12.87 -17.50 69.33
N THR A 729 -13.98 -17.61 68.58
CA THR A 729 -14.96 -18.70 68.71
C THR A 729 -15.02 -19.62 67.48
N CYS A 730 -14.17 -19.40 66.48
CA CYS A 730 -14.13 -20.17 65.23
C CYS A 730 -12.86 -21.02 65.17
N ASP A 731 -13.02 -22.34 65.02
CA ASP A 731 -11.92 -23.32 64.90
C ASP A 731 -11.63 -23.67 63.42
N CYS A 732 -11.91 -22.77 62.48
CA CYS A 732 -11.59 -23.04 61.08
C CYS A 732 -10.09 -22.94 60.82
N MET A 733 -9.62 -23.59 59.75
CA MET A 733 -8.20 -23.58 59.36
C MET A 733 -7.65 -22.16 59.22
N GLY A 734 -8.46 -21.22 58.70
CA GLY A 734 -8.08 -19.82 58.58
C GLY A 734 -7.86 -19.12 59.93
N CYS A 735 -8.64 -19.46 60.97
CA CYS A 735 -8.43 -18.95 62.33
C CYS A 735 -7.15 -19.49 62.94
N HIS A 736 -6.83 -20.76 62.69
CA HIS A 736 -5.57 -21.36 63.14
C HIS A 736 -4.35 -20.71 62.46
N MET A 737 -4.44 -20.44 61.15
CA MET A 737 -3.40 -19.71 60.41
C MET A 737 -3.21 -18.30 60.95
N TYR A 738 -4.31 -17.57 61.15
CA TYR A 738 -4.28 -16.24 61.77
C TYR A 738 -3.67 -16.27 63.18
N ALA A 739 -4.07 -17.22 64.04
CA ALA A 739 -3.56 -17.35 65.39
C ALA A 739 -2.06 -17.70 65.41
N CYS A 740 -1.60 -18.59 64.53
CA CYS A 740 -0.18 -18.92 64.39
C CYS A 740 0.65 -17.71 63.96
N SER A 741 0.21 -16.99 62.92
CA SER A 741 0.91 -15.79 62.44
C SER A 741 0.88 -14.67 63.49
N ALA A 742 -0.24 -14.48 64.19
CA ALA A 742 -0.36 -13.51 65.27
C ALA A 742 0.53 -13.85 66.47
N GLN A 743 0.71 -15.13 66.78
CA GLN A 743 1.60 -15.60 67.83
C GLN A 743 3.08 -15.43 67.45
N PHE A 744 3.42 -15.59 66.16
CA PHE A 744 4.79 -15.55 65.68
C PHE A 744 5.28 -14.12 65.38
N TYR A 745 4.48 -13.31 64.70
CA TYR A 745 4.84 -11.94 64.28
C TYR A 745 4.30 -10.85 65.22
N GLY A 746 3.34 -11.18 66.08
CA GLY A 746 2.58 -10.23 66.89
C GLY A 746 1.43 -9.62 66.08
N GLN A 747 0.24 -9.52 66.68
CA GLN A 747 -0.99 -9.06 66.01
C GLN A 747 -0.86 -7.71 65.28
N ASN A 748 -0.03 -6.80 65.79
CA ASN A 748 0.14 -5.45 65.21
C ASN A 748 1.04 -5.43 63.97
N ASN A 749 1.73 -6.52 63.66
CA ASN A 749 2.68 -6.62 62.54
C ASN A 749 2.12 -7.47 61.39
N LEU A 750 0.84 -7.86 61.45
CA LEU A 750 0.16 -8.53 60.35
C LEU A 750 -0.50 -7.49 59.45
N ASP A 751 -0.26 -7.56 58.13
CA ASP A 751 -1.01 -6.77 57.15
C ASP A 751 -2.43 -7.33 57.00
N ILE A 752 -3.32 -6.79 57.82
CA ILE A 752 -4.74 -7.15 57.86
C ILE A 752 -5.54 -6.03 57.21
N ARG A 753 -6.21 -6.33 56.09
CA ARG A 753 -7.04 -5.37 55.36
C ARG A 753 -8.49 -5.79 55.39
N LYS A 754 -9.38 -4.91 55.85
CA LYS A 754 -10.82 -5.18 55.77
C LYS A 754 -11.29 -4.96 54.34
N THR A 755 -11.71 -6.02 53.66
CA THR A 755 -12.11 -5.98 52.23
C THR A 755 -13.62 -5.79 52.07
N SER A 756 -14.41 -6.19 53.06
CA SER A 756 -15.85 -5.94 53.11
C SER A 756 -16.32 -5.79 54.56
N ASN A 757 -17.61 -5.50 54.79
CA ASN A 757 -18.17 -5.43 56.14
C ASN A 757 -17.98 -6.73 56.94
N THR A 758 -17.93 -7.88 56.24
CA THR A 758 -17.89 -9.22 56.81
C THR A 758 -16.65 -10.02 56.42
N THR A 759 -15.65 -9.39 55.77
CA THR A 759 -14.47 -10.08 55.22
C THR A 759 -13.20 -9.31 55.48
N ILE A 760 -12.16 -10.05 55.87
CA ILE A 760 -10.83 -9.56 56.21
C ILE A 760 -9.82 -10.33 55.37
N ALA A 761 -8.91 -9.62 54.73
CA ALA A 761 -7.74 -10.17 54.03
C ALA A 761 -6.52 -10.13 54.94
N LEU A 762 -5.75 -11.22 54.94
CA LEU A 762 -4.45 -11.35 55.59
C LEU A 762 -3.42 -11.70 54.51
N ASN A 763 -2.42 -10.85 54.29
CA ASN A 763 -1.28 -11.19 53.43
C ASN A 763 -0.30 -12.10 54.19
N LEU A 764 0.13 -13.20 53.57
CA LEU A 764 1.01 -14.22 54.16
C LEU A 764 2.47 -14.12 53.68
N GLU A 765 2.77 -13.26 52.69
CA GLU A 765 4.07 -13.24 52.00
C GLU A 765 5.16 -12.38 52.69
N ASP A 766 4.83 -11.56 53.69
CA ASP A 766 5.81 -10.69 54.39
C ASP A 766 6.77 -11.44 55.35
N SER A 767 6.87 -12.76 55.22
CA SER A 767 7.84 -13.54 55.99
C SER A 767 8.84 -14.24 55.09
N ASP A 768 10.13 -13.93 55.27
CA ASP A 768 11.31 -14.57 54.65
C ASP A 768 11.47 -16.07 55.01
N THR A 769 10.39 -16.78 55.37
CA THR A 769 10.44 -18.18 55.81
C THR A 769 9.87 -19.09 54.72
N GLU A 770 10.72 -19.95 54.17
CA GLU A 770 10.27 -21.09 53.37
C GLU A 770 9.39 -22.00 54.24
N TRP A 771 8.16 -22.27 53.79
CA TRP A 771 7.21 -23.14 54.49
C TRP A 771 7.65 -24.60 54.33
N GLU A 772 8.62 -25.03 55.13
CA GLU A 772 9.11 -26.41 55.14
C GLU A 772 8.14 -27.36 55.86
N GLU A 773 8.16 -28.64 55.47
CA GLU A 773 7.32 -29.73 56.03
C GLU A 773 7.30 -29.75 57.57
N SER A 774 8.47 -29.53 58.18
CA SER A 774 8.64 -29.52 59.64
C SER A 774 7.85 -28.40 60.34
N PHE A 775 7.63 -27.25 59.68
CA PHE A 775 6.84 -26.15 60.21
C PHE A 775 5.34 -26.47 60.18
N ILE A 776 4.88 -27.11 59.11
CA ILE A 776 3.47 -27.46 58.91
C ILE A 776 3.05 -28.60 59.86
N GLU A 777 3.90 -29.62 60.03
CA GLU A 777 3.65 -30.74 60.94
C GLU A 777 3.58 -30.30 62.41
N ASN A 778 4.49 -29.41 62.85
CA ASN A 778 4.51 -28.90 64.22
C ASN A 778 3.26 -28.09 64.60
N ASN A 779 2.58 -27.52 63.60
CA ASN A 779 1.34 -26.77 63.79
C ASN A 779 0.08 -27.60 63.46
N LYS A 780 0.21 -28.93 63.34
CA LYS A 780 -0.88 -29.90 63.13
C LYS A 780 -1.71 -29.63 61.87
N VAL A 781 -1.07 -29.09 60.82
CA VAL A 781 -1.69 -28.92 59.51
C VAL A 781 -1.34 -30.14 58.65
N ASN A 782 -2.29 -30.63 57.85
CA ASN A 782 -2.11 -31.85 57.06
C ASN A 782 -1.24 -31.57 55.82
N TRP A 783 -0.04 -32.13 55.77
CA TRP A 783 0.97 -31.87 54.73
C TRP A 783 0.52 -32.27 53.32
N SER A 784 -0.29 -33.33 53.18
CA SER A 784 -0.80 -33.80 51.88
C SER A 784 -1.65 -32.76 51.14
N ASP A 785 -2.27 -31.85 51.89
CA ASP A 785 -3.13 -30.80 51.33
C ASP A 785 -2.28 -29.61 50.80
N TRP A 786 -1.02 -29.51 51.21
CA TRP A 786 -0.10 -28.40 50.91
C TRP A 786 1.02 -28.75 49.92
N GLU A 787 1.40 -30.02 49.78
CA GLU A 787 2.52 -30.46 48.94
C GLU A 787 2.44 -29.94 47.49
N ASN A 788 1.23 -29.94 46.90
CA ASN A 788 1.01 -29.47 45.53
C ASN A 788 1.11 -27.94 45.36
N LEU A 789 0.96 -27.17 46.45
CA LEU A 789 0.94 -25.71 46.45
C LEU A 789 2.33 -25.10 46.61
N VAL A 790 3.17 -25.76 47.41
CA VAL A 790 4.56 -25.34 47.69
C VAL A 790 5.49 -25.75 46.54
N PHE A 791 5.28 -26.91 45.92
CA PHE A 791 6.20 -27.47 44.93
C PHE A 791 5.77 -27.36 43.46
N GLN A 792 4.77 -26.54 43.12
CA GLN A 792 4.56 -26.12 41.72
C GLN A 792 5.71 -25.22 41.25
N LYS A 793 6.87 -25.83 41.00
CA LYS A 793 7.99 -25.23 40.29
C LYS A 793 7.56 -24.90 38.86
N LYS A 794 7.89 -23.67 38.43
CA LYS A 794 7.88 -23.19 37.04
C LYS A 794 8.31 -24.31 36.07
N GLY A 795 7.40 -24.72 35.20
CA GLY A 795 7.61 -25.61 34.06
C GLY A 795 7.08 -24.98 32.80
#